data_AF-C1LGV2-F1
#
_entry.id   AF-C1LGV2-F1
#
_cell.length_a   1.000
_cell.length_b   1.000
_cell.length_c   1.000
_cell.angle_alpha   90.00
_cell.angle_beta   90.00
_cell.angle_gamma   90.00
#
_symmetry.space_group_name_H-M   'P 1'
#
loop_
_entity.id
_entity.type
_entity.pdbx_description
1 polymer ?
#
loop_
_entity_poly.entity_id
_entity_poly.type
_entity_poly.pdbx_seq_one_letter_code
_entity_poly.pdbx_strand_id
1 'polypeptide(L)'
;MNDVVVLFDNDDKRKTSIQQQNDIEENEAQITSEKTNETVNHIQDSINRSSKPSPDQYRLESRTLTYQDLMELDKNEPRWKYARKVLLIAVFIIFFGLAISCIIYISVGKKCPYKPKLPFWRTEVSYWLDPLAFKDSSDDLIGDFNGLISELDYIKKMIGAGCIILGPIFKGFYSNQHGILGPVVDHEQLDGVAGSMEEFDRLLKQAHKKGLKVVLTVDINSISVDHKWITEGSVKLMELPSDHNNMVSRYGKALDVKIGDKSYYSVFGHPFVDLDLTNNKTMKEINNVLNFWMEKGIDGFVVENAAFFVEEKPTKTKAVGDWFRNCPNSQIFSPRNVDVLKQIRQAIDGYRMETGKDILLAVNSGDTGCGAGETPDQMLMFSEVVDVTIIRDFTQYRGSKSAGSYGSALEKYFEYNDTDKTKFGLTTATLSMPPYGDIMNLAATLLVPGVPILYYTTELNADRISSDKIPTTMYPFAKSYYNERLNYYSGILSHMPMPWNYNGSGFSATIKDSRFSDFLADFKQKDFTVEYQLADENLETPLRLVQQLVSLHKDPVFQWGTIEQIKLDQFQGISGTIYVFTRKAEGFPTFIVILTMDFQEMTLNLTTICPSVIPRLIYPPSKNLPVDIPLPNSEIPLENTDRNFRSYVVSCAA
;
A
#
# COMPACT_ATOMS: atom_id res chain seq x y z
N MET A 1 14.56 46.62 26.34
CA MET A 1 13.71 47.75 25.89
C MET A 1 12.33 47.17 25.63
N ASN A 2 11.46 47.36 26.63
CA ASN A 2 10.02 47.12 26.81
C ASN A 2 9.27 46.31 25.72
N ASP A 3 8.83 45.07 26.01
CA ASP A 3 7.50 44.68 26.58
C ASP A 3 6.40 44.70 25.50
N VAL A 4 5.73 43.62 25.03
CA VAL A 4 5.01 42.46 25.62
C VAL A 4 3.54 42.52 25.14
N VAL A 5 3.11 41.44 24.45
CA VAL A 5 1.78 40.78 24.41
C VAL A 5 0.56 41.42 23.72
N VAL A 6 0.10 40.70 22.68
CA VAL A 6 -1.25 40.20 22.30
C VAL A 6 -2.51 40.92 22.82
N LEU A 7 -3.48 41.22 21.93
CA LEU A 7 -4.90 40.75 21.94
C LEU A 7 -5.77 41.50 20.90
N PHE A 8 -6.83 40.78 20.47
CA PHE A 8 -8.03 41.09 19.66
C PHE A 8 -8.48 42.57 19.60
N ASP A 9 -9.17 43.08 18.58
CA ASP A 9 -10.56 42.76 18.25
C ASP A 9 -11.10 43.75 17.18
N ASN A 10 -12.21 43.34 16.56
CA ASN A 10 -13.29 44.12 15.98
C ASN A 10 -13.15 45.02 14.74
N ASP A 11 -14.03 44.65 13.80
CA ASP A 11 -15.04 45.46 13.15
C ASP A 11 -14.68 46.44 12.03
N ASP A 12 -15.54 46.29 11.01
CA ASP A 12 -16.06 47.32 10.14
C ASP A 12 -15.20 47.71 8.93
N LYS A 13 -15.57 47.17 7.75
CA LYS A 13 -16.04 48.00 6.63
C LYS A 13 -16.53 47.19 5.43
N ARG A 14 -17.81 47.45 5.15
CA ARG A 14 -18.40 47.87 3.87
C ARG A 14 -18.70 46.84 2.77
N LYS A 15 -20.03 46.68 2.63
CA LYS A 15 -20.86 47.12 1.49
C LYS A 15 -20.43 46.62 0.10
N THR A 16 -21.19 45.66 -0.39
CA THR A 16 -22.14 45.76 -1.53
C THR A 16 -22.79 44.38 -1.65
N SER A 17 -24.09 44.16 -1.70
CA SER A 17 -25.12 44.89 -2.45
C SER A 17 -26.50 44.40 -1.95
N ILE A 18 -27.25 45.32 -1.36
CA ILE A 18 -28.71 45.24 -1.21
C ILE A 18 -29.23 46.22 -2.25
N GLN A 19 -29.71 45.73 -3.38
CA GLN A 19 -30.50 46.56 -4.29
C GLN A 19 -31.34 45.70 -5.22
N GLN A 20 -32.36 45.07 -4.63
CA GLN A 20 -33.63 44.65 -5.26
C GLN A 20 -34.29 43.65 -4.32
N GLN A 21 -35.06 44.11 -3.32
CA GLN A 21 -36.28 43.39 -2.88
C GLN A 21 -37.06 43.98 -1.69
N ASN A 22 -36.77 45.17 -1.16
CA ASN A 22 -37.53 45.70 -0.01
C ASN A 22 -38.16 47.09 -0.25
N ASP A 23 -38.83 47.26 -1.39
CA ASP A 23 -39.65 48.46 -1.71
C ASP A 23 -41.16 48.12 -1.81
N ILE A 24 -41.65 47.05 -1.15
CA ILE A 24 -43.05 46.60 -1.30
C ILE A 24 -43.86 46.60 0.01
N GLU A 25 -43.28 46.75 1.22
CA GLU A 25 -44.06 46.48 2.44
C GLU A 25 -44.35 47.64 3.42
N GLU A 26 -43.94 48.89 3.19
CA GLU A 26 -44.18 49.96 4.20
C GLU A 26 -44.75 51.30 3.70
N ASN A 27 -45.30 51.37 2.48
CA ASN A 27 -46.01 52.58 1.99
C ASN A 27 -47.53 52.40 1.75
N GLU A 28 -48.12 51.26 2.12
CA GLU A 28 -49.57 51.03 2.04
C GLU A 28 -50.34 51.47 3.31
N ALA A 29 -49.65 51.93 4.36
CA ALA A 29 -50.28 52.24 5.64
C ALA A 29 -50.72 53.71 5.84
N GLN A 30 -50.53 54.61 4.87
CA GLN A 30 -50.83 56.05 5.08
C GLN A 30 -51.46 56.80 3.89
N ILE A 31 -51.99 56.09 2.89
CA ILE A 31 -52.76 56.69 1.77
C ILE A 31 -54.14 56.01 1.69
N THR A 32 -54.84 55.97 2.81
CA THR A 32 -56.23 55.50 2.92
C THR A 32 -57.03 56.32 3.94
N SER A 33 -56.68 57.60 4.06
CA SER A 33 -57.41 58.58 4.88
C SER A 33 -57.84 59.81 4.06
N GLU A 34 -58.33 59.66 2.82
CA GLU A 34 -58.98 60.78 2.12
C GLU A 34 -59.83 60.45 0.88
N LYS A 35 -60.24 59.18 0.68
CA LYS A 35 -61.20 58.81 -0.38
C LYS A 35 -62.41 58.02 0.12
N THR A 36 -62.76 58.27 1.38
CA THR A 36 -63.91 57.69 2.09
C THR A 36 -65.13 58.62 2.12
N ASN A 37 -65.20 59.66 1.27
CA ASN A 37 -66.26 60.68 1.34
C ASN A 37 -67.05 60.95 0.04
N GLU A 38 -66.84 60.23 -1.07
CA GLU A 38 -67.64 60.45 -2.30
C GLU A 38 -68.36 59.23 -2.87
N THR A 39 -68.13 58.02 -2.33
CA THR A 39 -68.97 56.84 -2.64
C THR A 39 -70.22 56.74 -1.74
N VAL A 40 -70.49 57.81 -0.97
CA VAL A 40 -71.57 57.93 0.02
C VAL A 40 -72.87 58.50 -0.57
N ASN A 41 -72.89 59.00 -1.82
CA ASN A 41 -74.10 59.64 -2.38
C ASN A 41 -74.78 58.91 -3.56
N HIS A 42 -74.39 57.68 -3.91
CA HIS A 42 -75.10 56.91 -4.94
C HIS A 42 -75.45 55.45 -4.60
N ILE A 43 -75.24 55.01 -3.35
CA ILE A 43 -75.85 53.78 -2.80
C ILE A 43 -76.88 54.15 -1.72
N GLN A 44 -77.40 55.38 -1.79
CA GLN A 44 -78.45 55.92 -0.93
C GLN A 44 -79.87 55.74 -1.53
N ASP A 45 -80.03 54.91 -2.57
CA ASP A 45 -81.33 54.71 -3.23
C ASP A 45 -81.82 53.26 -3.34
N SER A 46 -81.19 52.29 -2.66
CA SER A 46 -81.65 50.89 -2.75
C SER A 46 -81.79 50.10 -1.46
N ILE A 47 -81.37 50.57 -0.29
CA ILE A 47 -81.53 49.79 0.95
C ILE A 47 -81.98 50.67 2.13
N ASN A 48 -83.18 51.24 1.97
CA ASN A 48 -83.99 51.74 3.08
C ASN A 48 -85.30 50.93 3.15
N ARG A 49 -85.19 49.66 3.55
CA ARG A 49 -86.31 48.85 4.08
C ARG A 49 -85.82 47.91 5.18
N SER A 50 -85.84 48.43 6.41
CA SER A 50 -86.37 47.79 7.62
C SER A 50 -86.36 46.24 7.73
N SER A 51 -85.50 45.70 8.61
CA SER A 51 -85.89 44.82 9.73
C SER A 51 -84.68 44.42 10.61
N LYS A 52 -84.71 44.74 11.91
CA LYS A 52 -83.74 44.29 12.95
C LYS A 52 -83.94 42.82 13.33
N PRO A 53 -82.88 42.07 13.70
CA PRO A 53 -82.95 40.95 14.65
C PRO A 53 -82.25 41.26 16.01
N SER A 54 -82.58 40.47 17.04
CA SER A 54 -82.39 40.72 18.48
C SER A 54 -81.00 40.36 19.08
N PRO A 55 -80.65 40.86 20.29
CA PRO A 55 -79.30 40.79 20.85
C PRO A 55 -79.00 39.52 21.68
N ASP A 56 -79.27 38.31 21.16
CA ASP A 56 -78.96 37.04 21.85
C ASP A 56 -77.80 36.23 21.20
N GLN A 57 -77.20 36.73 20.12
CA GLN A 57 -76.25 35.94 19.32
C GLN A 57 -74.79 35.98 19.78
N TYR A 58 -74.44 36.74 20.82
CA TYR A 58 -73.05 36.99 21.25
C TYR A 58 -72.52 36.08 22.38
N ARG A 59 -73.13 34.90 22.62
CA ARG A 59 -72.82 34.10 23.82
C ARG A 59 -72.26 32.68 23.63
N LEU A 60 -71.67 32.32 22.49
CA LEU A 60 -71.36 30.90 22.22
C LEU A 60 -69.95 30.48 21.77
N GLU A 61 -68.94 31.34 21.57
CA GLU A 61 -67.65 30.84 21.03
C GLU A 61 -66.40 31.18 21.86
N SER A 62 -66.45 30.95 23.18
CA SER A 62 -65.23 30.85 24.01
C SER A 62 -65.39 29.90 25.20
N ARG A 63 -65.91 28.69 24.97
CA ARG A 63 -65.94 27.62 25.98
C ARG A 63 -65.04 26.46 25.57
N THR A 64 -64.02 26.18 26.37
CA THR A 64 -63.39 24.85 26.39
C THR A 64 -64.46 23.84 26.74
N LEU A 65 -64.81 22.95 25.81
CA LEU A 65 -65.84 21.94 25.98
C LEU A 65 -65.46 20.97 27.11
N THR A 66 -66.40 20.71 28.02
CA THR A 66 -66.23 19.68 29.05
C THR A 66 -66.45 18.28 28.47
N TYR A 67 -66.06 17.23 29.19
CA TYR A 67 -66.27 15.84 28.75
C TYR A 67 -67.74 15.54 28.41
N GLN A 68 -68.68 16.10 29.17
CA GLN A 68 -70.12 15.92 28.92
C GLN A 68 -70.55 16.63 27.63
N ASP A 69 -70.07 17.84 27.38
CA ASP A 69 -70.36 18.59 26.14
C ASP A 69 -69.82 17.85 24.90
N LEU A 70 -68.64 17.22 25.01
CA LEU A 70 -68.05 16.40 23.94
C LEU A 70 -68.87 15.13 23.66
N MET A 71 -69.41 14.48 24.70
CA MET A 71 -70.26 13.29 24.53
C MET A 71 -71.60 13.63 23.86
N GLU A 72 -72.15 14.82 24.14
CA GLU A 72 -73.38 15.30 23.51
C GLU A 72 -73.17 15.72 22.06
N LEU A 73 -72.05 16.39 21.76
CA LEU A 73 -71.60 16.68 20.39
C LEU A 73 -71.39 15.40 19.57
N ASP A 74 -70.79 14.35 20.14
CA ASP A 74 -70.62 13.05 19.48
C ASP A 74 -71.97 12.35 19.18
N LYS A 75 -73.02 12.65 19.95
CA LYS A 75 -74.38 12.11 19.75
C LYS A 75 -75.16 12.88 18.69
N ASN A 76 -74.99 14.20 18.64
CA ASN A 76 -75.72 15.09 17.73
C ASN A 76 -75.02 15.27 16.37
N GLU A 77 -73.69 15.23 16.33
CA GLU A 77 -72.87 15.35 15.11
C GLU A 77 -71.88 14.17 14.97
N PRO A 78 -72.36 12.96 14.62
CA PRO A 78 -71.50 11.78 14.56
C PRO A 78 -70.43 11.84 13.45
N ARG A 79 -70.53 12.79 12.51
CA ARG A 79 -69.57 12.99 11.40
C ARG A 79 -68.11 13.13 11.87
N TRP A 80 -67.86 13.85 12.95
CA TRP A 80 -66.50 14.08 13.47
C TRP A 80 -65.92 12.85 14.16
N LYS A 81 -66.78 12.05 14.80
CA LYS A 81 -66.42 10.74 15.36
C LYS A 81 -66.00 9.77 14.27
N TYR A 82 -66.73 9.74 13.14
CA TYR A 82 -66.33 8.95 11.99
C TYR A 82 -65.04 9.47 11.34
N ALA A 83 -64.89 10.78 11.16
CA ALA A 83 -63.66 11.38 10.62
C ALA A 83 -62.42 11.04 11.47
N ARG A 84 -62.52 11.12 12.81
CA ARG A 84 -61.42 10.74 13.72
C ARG A 84 -61.07 9.25 13.62
N LYS A 85 -62.08 8.38 13.54
CA LYS A 85 -61.86 6.93 13.35
C LYS A 85 -61.21 6.63 12.01
N VAL A 86 -61.66 7.28 10.93
CA VAL A 86 -61.08 7.15 9.59
C VAL A 86 -59.63 7.62 9.57
N LEU A 87 -59.33 8.77 10.18
CA LEU A 87 -57.95 9.26 10.29
C LEU A 87 -57.06 8.32 11.10
N LEU A 88 -57.55 7.79 12.24
CA LEU A 88 -56.80 6.83 13.05
C LEU A 88 -56.51 5.54 12.26
N ILE A 89 -57.51 5.00 11.57
CA ILE A 89 -57.35 3.82 10.71
C ILE A 89 -56.37 4.11 9.57
N ALA A 90 -56.47 5.28 8.93
CA ALA A 90 -55.56 5.70 7.86
C ALA A 90 -54.11 5.78 8.35
N VAL A 91 -53.86 6.29 9.55
CA VAL A 91 -52.52 6.31 10.16
C VAL A 91 -51.96 4.90 10.33
N PHE A 92 -52.76 3.95 10.82
CA PHE A 92 -52.32 2.55 10.94
C PHE A 92 -52.10 1.89 9.58
N ILE A 93 -52.97 2.13 8.59
CA ILE A 93 -52.79 1.61 7.22
C ILE A 93 -51.50 2.14 6.61
N ILE A 94 -51.21 3.44 6.76
CA ILE A 94 -49.96 4.05 6.27
C ILE A 94 -48.76 3.46 7.01
N PHE A 95 -48.82 3.34 8.33
CA PHE A 95 -47.74 2.76 9.13
C PHE A 95 -47.41 1.33 8.72
N PHE A 96 -48.42 0.46 8.63
CA PHE A 96 -48.22 -0.93 8.19
C PHE A 96 -47.84 -1.01 6.72
N GLY A 97 -48.37 -0.13 5.87
CA GLY A 97 -48.00 -0.02 4.46
C GLY A 97 -46.52 0.35 4.28
N LEU A 98 -46.02 1.31 5.06
CA LEU A 98 -44.60 1.69 5.08
C LEU A 98 -43.74 0.55 5.64
N ALA A 99 -44.16 -0.10 6.72
CA ALA A 99 -43.43 -1.24 7.27
C ALA A 99 -43.32 -2.41 6.27
N ILE A 100 -44.42 -2.75 5.60
CA ILE A 100 -44.45 -3.78 4.55
C ILE A 100 -43.58 -3.34 3.37
N SER A 101 -43.64 -2.08 2.95
CA SER A 101 -42.78 -1.54 1.89
C SER A 101 -41.30 -1.63 2.25
N CYS A 102 -40.91 -1.29 3.49
CA CYS A 102 -39.55 -1.47 3.99
C CYS A 102 -39.13 -2.95 3.99
N ILE A 103 -40.00 -3.86 4.44
CA ILE A 103 -39.72 -5.31 4.43
C ILE A 103 -39.52 -5.80 3.00
N ILE A 104 -40.37 -5.40 2.06
CA ILE A 104 -40.26 -5.74 0.63
C ILE A 104 -38.95 -5.17 0.07
N TYR A 105 -38.62 -3.91 0.37
CA TYR A 105 -37.38 -3.29 -0.09
C TYR A 105 -36.13 -4.00 0.44
N ILE A 106 -36.11 -4.40 1.71
CA ILE A 106 -34.98 -5.12 2.32
C ILE A 106 -34.85 -6.56 1.78
N SER A 107 -35.99 -7.22 1.49
CA SER A 107 -36.02 -8.62 1.04
C SER A 107 -35.79 -8.78 -0.47
N VAL A 108 -36.25 -7.83 -1.28
CA VAL A 108 -36.13 -7.84 -2.76
C VAL A 108 -34.99 -6.97 -3.25
N GLY A 109 -34.52 -6.01 -2.44
CA GLY A 109 -33.38 -5.17 -2.75
C GLY A 109 -32.15 -6.02 -3.08
N LYS A 110 -31.46 -5.67 -4.17
CA LYS A 110 -30.19 -6.32 -4.51
C LYS A 110 -29.25 -6.14 -3.31
N LYS A 111 -28.91 -7.24 -2.64
CA LYS A 111 -27.92 -7.22 -1.56
C LYS A 111 -26.62 -6.69 -2.15
N CYS A 112 -25.96 -5.77 -1.45
CA CYS A 112 -24.61 -5.37 -1.82
C CYS A 112 -23.74 -6.62 -1.91
N PRO A 113 -22.78 -6.67 -2.86
CA PRO A 113 -21.86 -7.79 -2.95
C PRO A 113 -21.11 -7.95 -1.62
N TYR A 114 -20.92 -9.20 -1.22
CA TYR A 114 -20.20 -9.52 0.01
C TYR A 114 -18.75 -9.04 -0.10
N LYS A 115 -18.30 -8.27 0.90
CA LYS A 115 -16.91 -7.85 1.04
C LYS A 115 -16.28 -8.59 2.22
N PRO A 116 -15.32 -9.50 2.01
CA PRO A 116 -14.65 -10.17 3.11
C PRO A 116 -13.87 -9.15 3.95
N LYS A 117 -13.84 -9.34 5.27
CA LYS A 117 -12.94 -8.58 6.14
C LYS A 117 -11.53 -9.14 5.96
N LEU A 118 -10.68 -8.39 5.27
CA LEU A 118 -9.30 -8.75 4.98
C LEU A 118 -8.32 -8.02 5.92
N PRO A 119 -7.17 -8.62 6.24
CA PRO A 119 -6.11 -7.94 6.97
C PRO A 119 -5.46 -6.86 6.12
N PHE A 120 -4.77 -5.91 6.75
CA PHE A 120 -4.22 -4.73 6.05
C PHE A 120 -3.26 -5.09 4.91
N TRP A 121 -2.47 -6.16 5.06
CA TRP A 121 -1.53 -6.61 4.03
C TRP A 121 -2.21 -7.15 2.77
N ARG A 122 -3.51 -7.47 2.83
CA ARG A 122 -4.29 -7.89 1.65
C ARG A 122 -5.10 -6.76 1.01
N THR A 123 -5.17 -5.59 1.64
CA THR A 123 -5.97 -4.45 1.17
C THR A 123 -5.13 -3.24 0.81
N GLU A 124 -3.95 -3.10 1.42
CA GLU A 124 -3.06 -1.96 1.27
C GLU A 124 -1.80 -2.35 0.48
N VAL A 125 -1.27 -1.39 -0.28
CA VAL A 125 0.05 -1.48 -0.88
C VAL A 125 1.11 -1.23 0.19
N SER A 126 2.16 -2.06 0.22
CA SER A 126 3.30 -1.88 1.11
C SER A 126 4.43 -1.14 0.40
N TYR A 127 5.12 -0.25 1.11
CA TYR A 127 6.29 0.49 0.63
C TYR A 127 7.51 0.11 1.48
N TRP A 128 8.46 -0.59 0.87
CA TRP A 128 9.66 -1.11 1.51
C TRP A 128 10.85 -0.19 1.24
N LEU A 129 11.45 0.36 2.29
CA LEU A 129 12.53 1.34 2.17
C LEU A 129 13.68 1.07 3.14
N ASP A 130 14.87 1.54 2.78
CA ASP A 130 15.99 1.70 3.72
C ASP A 130 15.91 3.11 4.36
N PRO A 131 15.66 3.23 5.67
CA PRO A 131 15.56 4.53 6.31
C PRO A 131 16.86 5.33 6.22
N LEU A 132 18.03 4.67 6.17
CA LEU A 132 19.34 5.30 6.06
C LEU A 132 19.64 5.86 4.65
N ALA A 133 18.86 5.43 3.66
CA ALA A 133 18.94 5.94 2.29
C ALA A 133 17.82 6.92 1.95
N PHE A 134 16.82 7.08 2.83
CA PHE A 134 15.58 7.76 2.44
C PHE A 134 15.67 9.27 2.54
N LYS A 135 15.98 9.84 3.71
CA LYS A 135 16.15 11.29 3.89
C LYS A 135 16.94 11.61 5.14
N ASP A 136 17.96 12.45 5.00
CA ASP A 136 18.80 12.97 6.07
C ASP A 136 18.17 14.23 6.67
N SER A 137 18.07 14.29 7.99
CA SER A 137 17.65 15.47 8.74
C SER A 137 18.69 15.95 9.77
N SER A 138 19.79 15.22 9.89
CA SER A 138 20.84 15.43 10.89
C SER A 138 22.12 16.05 10.30
N ASP A 139 22.14 16.28 8.98
CA ASP A 139 23.22 16.91 8.23
C ASP A 139 24.51 16.04 8.18
N ASP A 140 24.39 14.72 8.35
CA ASP A 140 25.50 13.76 8.32
C ASP A 140 25.58 12.93 7.01
N LEU A 141 24.69 13.22 6.05
CA LEU A 141 24.54 12.53 4.76
C LEU A 141 24.04 11.08 4.88
N ILE A 142 23.41 10.74 6.00
CA ILE A 142 22.74 9.46 6.28
C ILE A 142 21.28 9.76 6.61
N GLY A 143 20.37 8.95 6.07
CA GLY A 143 18.96 9.05 6.40
C GLY A 143 18.65 8.65 7.83
N ASP A 144 17.61 9.23 8.41
CA ASP A 144 17.22 9.01 9.80
C ASP A 144 15.69 8.97 9.98
N PHE A 145 15.21 8.63 11.18
CA PHE A 145 13.76 8.54 11.45
C PHE A 145 13.03 9.87 11.30
N ASN A 146 13.70 11.00 11.50
CA ASN A 146 13.07 12.32 11.41
C ASN A 146 12.92 12.77 9.96
N GLY A 147 13.91 12.47 9.14
CA GLY A 147 13.83 12.56 7.69
C GLY A 147 12.68 11.70 7.17
N LEU A 148 12.59 10.44 7.59
CA LEU A 148 11.46 9.57 7.22
C LEU A 148 10.10 10.11 7.69
N ILE A 149 10.01 10.61 8.94
CA ILE A 149 8.80 11.25 9.47
C ILE A 149 8.34 12.40 8.56
N SER A 150 9.28 13.21 8.07
CA SER A 150 8.96 14.36 7.22
C SER A 150 8.33 13.96 5.88
N GLU A 151 8.57 12.73 5.43
CA GLU A 151 8.12 12.19 4.14
C GLU A 151 7.00 11.15 4.24
N LEU A 152 6.40 10.98 5.43
CA LEU A 152 5.22 10.11 5.57
C LEU A 152 4.04 10.55 4.69
N ASP A 153 3.95 11.84 4.36
CA ASP A 153 2.95 12.36 3.43
C ASP A 153 3.23 11.96 1.98
N TYR A 154 4.51 11.88 1.57
CA TYR A 154 4.88 11.32 0.27
C TYR A 154 4.42 9.86 0.17
N ILE A 155 4.74 9.04 1.17
CA ILE A 155 4.36 7.62 1.19
C ILE A 155 2.82 7.45 1.17
N LYS A 156 2.10 8.19 2.02
CA LYS A 156 0.65 8.01 2.14
C LYS A 156 -0.15 8.63 1.00
N LYS A 157 0.22 9.84 0.56
CA LYS A 157 -0.57 10.64 -0.39
C LYS A 157 -0.06 10.53 -1.81
N MET A 158 1.27 10.55 -2.00
CA MET A 158 1.86 10.45 -3.34
C MET A 158 1.90 9.00 -3.77
N ILE A 159 2.51 8.08 -3.02
CA ILE A 159 2.53 6.65 -3.40
C ILE A 159 1.17 5.99 -3.21
N GLY A 160 0.45 6.36 -2.14
CA GLY A 160 -0.83 5.74 -1.80
C GLY A 160 -0.69 4.47 -0.96
N ALA A 161 0.50 4.21 -0.41
CA ALA A 161 0.76 3.05 0.42
C ALA A 161 0.04 3.13 1.78
N GLY A 162 -0.34 1.96 2.32
CA GLY A 162 -0.93 1.82 3.65
C GLY A 162 -0.02 1.12 4.66
N CYS A 163 1.12 0.60 4.22
CA CYS A 163 2.11 -0.08 5.05
C CYS A 163 3.52 0.38 4.67
N ILE A 164 4.37 0.61 5.68
CA ILE A 164 5.81 0.83 5.53
C ILE A 164 6.51 -0.42 6.03
N ILE A 165 7.35 -1.01 5.19
CA ILE A 165 8.31 -2.03 5.60
C ILE A 165 9.65 -1.31 5.77
N LEU A 166 10.12 -1.22 7.01
CA LEU A 166 11.42 -0.64 7.32
C LEU A 166 12.48 -1.71 7.08
N GLY A 167 13.48 -1.39 6.26
CA GLY A 167 14.73 -2.11 6.17
C GLY A 167 15.46 -2.17 7.52
N PRO A 168 16.65 -2.80 7.57
CA PRO A 168 17.31 -3.09 8.84
C PRO A 168 17.71 -1.81 9.59
N ILE A 169 17.24 -1.69 10.83
CA ILE A 169 17.47 -0.53 11.73
C ILE A 169 18.24 -0.89 13.00
N PHE A 170 18.63 -2.16 13.14
CA PHE A 170 19.21 -2.65 14.39
C PHE A 170 20.66 -2.25 14.56
N LYS A 171 21.07 -2.13 15.81
CA LYS A 171 22.42 -1.72 16.18
C LYS A 171 23.46 -2.58 15.50
N GLY A 172 24.43 -1.93 14.85
CA GLY A 172 25.52 -2.58 14.14
C GLY A 172 25.20 -2.84 12.67
N PHE A 173 23.97 -2.65 12.21
CA PHE A 173 23.67 -2.73 10.78
C PHE A 173 24.57 -1.79 9.97
N TYR A 174 24.72 -0.55 10.40
CA TYR A 174 25.63 0.44 9.80
C TYR A 174 26.83 0.74 10.70
N SER A 175 26.58 1.02 11.98
CA SER A 175 27.59 1.48 12.96
C SER A 175 28.31 0.31 13.61
N ASN A 176 29.08 -0.45 12.82
CA ASN A 176 29.95 -1.51 13.30
C ASN A 176 31.43 -1.22 13.00
N GLN A 177 32.31 -1.89 13.73
CA GLN A 177 33.77 -1.75 13.58
C GLN A 177 34.34 -2.40 12.30
N HIS A 178 33.53 -3.16 11.56
CA HIS A 178 33.95 -3.86 10.34
C HIS A 178 33.78 -3.02 9.08
N GLY A 179 33.09 -1.87 9.15
CA GLY A 179 32.93 -0.95 8.03
C GLY A 179 32.11 -1.52 6.86
N ILE A 180 31.17 -2.42 7.14
CA ILE A 180 30.27 -3.04 6.15
C ILE A 180 28.81 -2.95 6.62
N LEU A 181 27.84 -3.14 5.74
CA LEU A 181 26.43 -3.22 6.13
C LEU A 181 26.05 -4.66 6.50
N GLY A 182 25.21 -4.80 7.53
CA GLY A 182 24.60 -6.08 7.91
C GLY A 182 24.98 -6.71 9.26
N PRO A 183 26.21 -6.57 9.81
CA PRO A 183 26.60 -7.26 11.06
C PRO A 183 25.87 -6.70 12.29
N VAL A 184 24.62 -7.13 12.54
CA VAL A 184 23.84 -6.73 13.72
C VAL A 184 24.54 -7.21 14.99
N VAL A 185 24.65 -6.32 15.98
CA VAL A 185 25.27 -6.59 17.30
C VAL A 185 24.25 -6.63 18.44
N ASP A 186 23.06 -6.05 18.24
CA ASP A 186 21.95 -6.09 19.18
C ASP A 186 20.61 -5.84 18.46
N HIS A 187 19.72 -6.84 18.51
CA HIS A 187 18.40 -6.79 17.86
C HIS A 187 17.34 -5.99 18.65
N GLU A 188 17.60 -5.65 19.91
CA GLU A 188 16.67 -4.89 20.77
C GLU A 188 17.07 -3.40 20.86
N GLN A 189 18.10 -3.01 20.12
CA GLN A 189 18.62 -1.65 20.05
C GLN A 189 18.64 -1.16 18.61
N LEU A 190 18.46 0.14 18.45
CA LEU A 190 18.54 0.81 17.16
C LEU A 190 19.99 1.15 16.83
N ASP A 191 20.32 1.19 15.54
CA ASP A 191 21.56 1.79 15.10
C ASP A 191 21.53 3.29 15.36
N GLY A 192 22.56 3.82 16.02
CA GLY A 192 22.58 5.20 16.48
C GLY A 192 22.46 6.23 15.34
N VAL A 193 22.85 5.87 14.11
CA VAL A 193 22.68 6.74 12.94
C VAL A 193 21.23 6.83 12.46
N ALA A 194 20.40 5.82 12.73
CA ALA A 194 18.99 5.86 12.36
C ALA A 194 18.19 6.80 13.29
N GLY A 195 18.61 6.90 14.55
CA GLY A 195 18.02 7.72 15.59
C GLY A 195 17.82 6.97 16.92
N SER A 196 17.27 7.69 17.89
CA SER A 196 16.95 7.19 19.23
C SER A 196 15.65 6.38 19.28
N MET A 197 15.44 5.65 20.38
CA MET A 197 14.19 4.90 20.61
C MET A 197 12.99 5.85 20.72
N GLU A 198 13.17 7.03 21.28
CA GLU A 198 12.14 8.07 21.37
C GLU A 198 11.72 8.58 19.98
N GLU A 199 12.68 8.69 19.05
CA GLU A 199 12.41 9.07 17.67
C GLU A 199 11.69 7.96 16.90
N PHE A 200 12.03 6.71 17.16
CA PHE A 200 11.30 5.56 16.63
C PHE A 200 9.86 5.50 17.17
N ASP A 201 9.65 5.70 18.48
CA ASP A 201 8.30 5.79 19.07
C ASP A 201 7.48 6.93 18.43
N ARG A 202 8.15 8.06 18.12
CA ARG A 202 7.53 9.17 17.40
C ARG A 202 7.19 8.80 15.96
N LEU A 203 8.04 8.06 15.25
CA LEU A 203 7.79 7.56 13.90
C LEU A 203 6.54 6.66 13.90
N LEU A 204 6.48 5.67 14.80
CA LEU A 204 5.32 4.78 14.94
C LEU A 204 4.03 5.57 15.16
N LYS A 205 4.03 6.48 16.14
CA LYS A 205 2.86 7.30 16.46
C LYS A 205 2.40 8.15 15.26
N GLN A 206 3.32 8.74 14.52
CA GLN A 206 2.97 9.57 13.36
C GLN A 206 2.50 8.74 12.17
N ALA A 207 3.12 7.59 11.91
CA ALA A 207 2.67 6.65 10.90
C ALA A 207 1.24 6.15 11.21
N HIS A 208 1.00 5.65 12.43
CA HIS A 208 -0.33 5.17 12.85
C HIS A 208 -1.39 6.28 12.80
N LYS A 209 -1.05 7.52 13.20
CA LYS A 209 -1.97 8.67 13.10
C LYS A 209 -2.40 8.95 11.65
N LYS A 210 -1.56 8.65 10.67
CA LYS A 210 -1.85 8.79 9.23
C LYS A 210 -2.49 7.53 8.63
N GLY A 211 -2.77 6.51 9.44
CA GLY A 211 -3.31 5.22 8.98
C GLY A 211 -2.29 4.41 8.18
N LEU A 212 -0.99 4.59 8.46
CA LEU A 212 0.08 3.74 7.95
C LEU A 212 0.39 2.65 8.97
N LYS A 213 0.68 1.44 8.51
CA LYS A 213 1.24 0.35 9.29
C LYS A 213 2.76 0.36 9.23
N VAL A 214 3.44 -0.11 10.27
CA VAL A 214 4.91 -0.18 10.31
C VAL A 214 5.35 -1.60 10.60
N VAL A 215 6.06 -2.20 9.63
CA VAL A 215 6.58 -3.57 9.66
C VAL A 215 8.10 -3.50 9.70
N LEU A 216 8.75 -4.33 10.50
CA LEU A 216 10.21 -4.36 10.60
C LEU A 216 10.81 -5.51 9.80
N THR A 217 11.86 -5.23 9.03
CA THR A 217 12.72 -6.28 8.49
C THR A 217 13.68 -6.79 9.57
N VAL A 218 13.72 -8.11 9.78
CA VAL A 218 14.58 -8.77 10.76
C VAL A 218 15.37 -9.91 10.11
N ASP A 219 16.69 -9.83 10.18
CA ASP A 219 17.56 -10.96 9.90
C ASP A 219 17.78 -11.74 11.21
N ILE A 220 17.37 -13.00 11.22
CA ILE A 220 17.58 -13.91 12.35
C ILE A 220 18.59 -15.01 12.02
N ASN A 221 19.12 -15.04 10.79
CA ASN A 221 19.99 -16.12 10.36
C ASN A 221 21.40 -15.98 10.96
N SER A 222 21.99 -14.79 10.80
CA SER A 222 23.36 -14.52 11.20
C SER A 222 23.49 -13.25 12.02
N ILE A 223 24.46 -13.23 12.92
CA ILE A 223 24.78 -12.09 13.79
C ILE A 223 26.25 -11.70 13.64
N SER A 224 26.62 -10.50 14.09
CA SER A 224 28.03 -10.13 14.20
C SER A 224 28.75 -11.01 15.22
N VAL A 225 30.04 -11.28 15.00
CA VAL A 225 30.93 -11.85 16.02
C VAL A 225 31.02 -11.02 17.31
N ASP A 226 30.63 -9.75 17.26
CA ASP A 226 30.60 -8.83 18.40
C ASP A 226 29.23 -8.79 19.12
N HIS A 227 28.28 -9.63 18.72
CA HIS A 227 26.92 -9.58 19.24
C HIS A 227 26.87 -9.94 20.73
N LYS A 228 26.08 -9.19 21.52
CA LYS A 228 25.99 -9.36 23.00
C LYS A 228 25.71 -10.81 23.43
N TRP A 229 24.84 -11.49 22.70
CA TRP A 229 24.49 -12.89 22.91
C TRP A 229 25.67 -13.88 22.91
N ILE A 230 26.74 -13.59 22.18
CA ILE A 230 27.95 -14.43 22.17
C ILE A 230 28.67 -14.29 23.51
N THR A 231 28.86 -13.05 23.97
CA THR A 231 29.52 -12.76 25.25
C THR A 231 28.70 -13.21 26.46
N GLU A 232 27.38 -13.11 26.38
CA GLU A 232 26.43 -13.59 27.40
C GLU A 232 26.25 -15.11 27.35
N GLY A 233 26.66 -15.74 26.25
CA GLY A 233 26.41 -17.14 25.95
C GLY A 233 24.92 -17.47 25.90
N SER A 234 24.04 -16.53 25.53
CA SER A 234 22.58 -16.69 25.54
C SER A 234 22.05 -17.46 24.32
N VAL A 235 22.83 -17.56 23.25
CA VAL A 235 22.48 -18.33 22.04
C VAL A 235 23.43 -19.50 21.81
N LYS A 236 23.02 -20.41 20.94
CA LYS A 236 23.91 -21.42 20.37
C LYS A 236 24.24 -21.03 18.93
N LEU A 237 25.53 -21.00 18.62
CA LEU A 237 26.04 -20.77 17.27
C LEU A 237 26.12 -22.11 16.52
N MET A 238 26.01 -22.05 15.20
CA MET A 238 26.13 -23.23 14.37
C MET A 238 27.59 -23.71 14.35
N GLU A 239 27.84 -24.90 14.90
CA GLU A 239 29.18 -25.50 14.89
C GLU A 239 29.52 -26.00 13.50
N LEU A 240 30.76 -25.75 13.06
CA LEU A 240 31.23 -26.23 11.77
C LEU A 240 31.73 -27.68 11.89
N PRO A 241 31.21 -28.64 11.09
CA PRO A 241 31.69 -30.02 11.11
C PRO A 241 33.18 -30.13 10.75
N SER A 242 33.92 -31.08 11.33
CA SER A 242 35.38 -31.20 11.18
C SER A 242 35.90 -31.48 9.75
N ASP A 243 35.03 -31.84 8.80
CA ASP A 243 35.36 -32.23 7.42
C ASP A 243 35.19 -31.10 6.37
N HIS A 244 35.37 -29.85 6.79
CA HIS A 244 35.09 -28.63 6.00
C HIS A 244 36.28 -28.08 5.18
N ASN A 245 37.42 -28.77 5.10
CA ASN A 245 38.61 -28.26 4.42
C ASN A 245 38.30 -27.87 2.94
N ASN A 246 38.73 -26.66 2.56
CA ASN A 246 38.55 -26.03 1.25
C ASN A 246 37.09 -25.64 0.89
N MET A 247 36.22 -25.46 1.88
CA MET A 247 34.90 -24.84 1.66
C MET A 247 34.98 -23.31 1.79
N VAL A 248 34.20 -22.62 0.96
CA VAL A 248 34.05 -21.15 0.99
C VAL A 248 32.59 -20.78 1.23
N SER A 249 32.39 -19.64 1.90
CA SER A 249 31.11 -19.00 2.14
C SER A 249 30.50 -18.46 0.84
N ARG A 250 29.27 -17.93 0.93
CA ARG A 250 28.49 -17.40 -0.19
C ARG A 250 29.25 -16.41 -1.05
N TYR A 251 30.03 -15.51 -0.46
CA TYR A 251 30.76 -14.46 -1.17
C TYR A 251 32.25 -14.78 -1.34
N GLY A 252 32.61 -16.07 -1.26
CA GLY A 252 33.97 -16.55 -1.51
C GLY A 252 34.96 -16.29 -0.36
N LYS A 253 34.46 -16.06 0.86
CA LYS A 253 35.29 -15.97 2.08
C LYS A 253 35.44 -17.37 2.71
N ALA A 254 36.21 -17.46 3.79
CA ALA A 254 36.23 -18.68 4.60
C ALA A 254 34.83 -18.98 5.13
N LEU A 255 34.41 -20.25 5.04
CA LEU A 255 33.15 -20.71 5.61
C LEU A 255 33.20 -20.72 7.14
N ASP A 256 34.39 -20.79 7.71
CA ASP A 256 34.61 -20.81 9.15
C ASP A 256 34.91 -19.42 9.71
N VAL A 257 34.33 -19.13 10.87
CA VAL A 257 34.62 -17.93 11.66
C VAL A 257 35.07 -18.35 13.05
N LYS A 258 36.25 -17.86 13.46
CA LYS A 258 36.85 -18.18 14.75
C LYS A 258 36.34 -17.25 15.83
N ILE A 259 35.82 -17.85 16.92
CA ILE A 259 35.39 -17.14 18.12
C ILE A 259 35.99 -17.91 19.31
N GLY A 260 36.98 -17.29 19.97
CA GLY A 260 37.83 -17.99 20.93
C GLY A 260 38.61 -19.13 20.27
N ASP A 261 38.62 -20.30 20.91
CA ASP A 261 39.34 -21.50 20.43
C ASP A 261 38.51 -22.38 19.47
N LYS A 262 37.32 -21.94 19.08
CA LYS A 262 36.39 -22.70 18.25
C LYS A 262 36.12 -22.00 16.92
N SER A 263 35.84 -22.81 15.89
CA SER A 263 35.36 -22.35 14.57
C SER A 263 33.87 -22.65 14.44
N TYR A 264 33.12 -21.69 13.90
CA TYR A 264 31.68 -21.75 13.67
C TYR A 264 31.37 -21.55 12.19
N TYR A 265 30.22 -22.05 11.74
CA TYR A 265 29.75 -21.87 10.36
C TYR A 265 29.32 -20.42 10.12
N SER A 266 29.60 -19.92 8.91
CA SER A 266 29.15 -18.61 8.46
C SER A 266 28.81 -18.61 6.97
N VAL A 267 27.54 -18.41 6.63
CA VAL A 267 27.10 -18.33 5.23
C VAL A 267 27.66 -17.10 4.54
N PHE A 268 27.81 -15.98 5.25
CA PHE A 268 28.32 -14.72 4.71
C PHE A 268 29.82 -14.52 4.98
N GLY A 269 30.45 -15.37 5.79
CA GLY A 269 31.85 -15.27 6.22
C GLY A 269 32.06 -14.19 7.28
N HIS A 270 33.29 -14.07 7.80
CA HIS A 270 33.61 -13.05 8.80
C HIS A 270 33.26 -11.62 8.30
N PRO A 271 32.57 -10.78 9.11
CA PRO A 271 32.33 -10.91 10.56
C PRO A 271 30.98 -11.52 10.97
N PHE A 272 30.29 -12.20 10.08
CA PHE A 272 29.02 -12.86 10.39
C PHE A 272 29.26 -14.24 11.00
N VAL A 273 28.37 -14.68 11.89
CA VAL A 273 28.29 -16.06 12.37
C VAL A 273 26.83 -16.49 12.44
N ASP A 274 26.55 -17.69 11.96
CA ASP A 274 25.17 -18.20 11.87
C ASP A 274 24.71 -18.79 13.21
N LEU A 275 23.44 -18.54 13.52
CA LEU A 275 22.76 -19.08 14.68
C LEU A 275 22.32 -20.53 14.45
N ASP A 276 22.39 -21.37 15.49
CA ASP A 276 21.71 -22.66 15.49
C ASP A 276 20.22 -22.43 15.79
N LEU A 277 19.44 -22.14 14.75
CA LEU A 277 17.99 -21.88 14.83
C LEU A 277 17.16 -23.13 15.15
N THR A 278 17.79 -24.31 15.20
CA THR A 278 17.16 -25.54 15.69
C THR A 278 17.24 -25.67 17.20
N ASN A 279 18.01 -24.81 17.85
CA ASN A 279 18.21 -24.81 19.29
C ASN A 279 17.15 -23.98 20.03
N ASN A 280 16.48 -24.59 21.02
CA ASN A 280 15.45 -23.91 21.82
C ASN A 280 15.98 -22.68 22.57
N LYS A 281 17.26 -22.65 22.96
CA LYS A 281 17.86 -21.50 23.66
C LYS A 281 17.97 -20.30 22.71
N THR A 282 18.43 -20.54 21.49
CA THR A 282 18.48 -19.53 20.43
C THR A 282 17.08 -19.05 20.08
N MET A 283 16.13 -19.95 19.84
CA MET A 283 14.75 -19.57 19.52
C MET A 283 14.05 -18.80 20.64
N LYS A 284 14.41 -19.05 21.90
CA LYS A 284 13.93 -18.23 23.02
C LYS A 284 14.39 -16.77 22.90
N GLU A 285 15.66 -16.52 22.57
CA GLU A 285 16.16 -15.15 22.39
C GLU A 285 15.52 -14.48 21.16
N ILE A 286 15.32 -15.22 20.06
CA ILE A 286 14.56 -14.70 18.91
C ILE A 286 13.13 -14.31 19.32
N ASN A 287 12.44 -15.14 20.11
CA ASN A 287 11.10 -14.81 20.60
C ASN A 287 11.11 -13.59 21.54
N ASN A 288 12.16 -13.39 22.36
CA ASN A 288 12.30 -12.18 23.17
C ASN A 288 12.37 -10.93 22.30
N VAL A 289 13.17 -10.95 21.23
CA VAL A 289 13.27 -9.86 20.25
C VAL A 289 11.91 -9.58 19.60
N LEU A 290 11.21 -10.62 19.14
CA LEU A 290 9.89 -10.46 18.53
C LEU A 290 8.89 -9.83 19.50
N ASN A 291 8.85 -10.32 20.75
CA ASN A 291 7.97 -9.78 21.79
C ASN A 291 8.30 -8.32 22.10
N PHE A 292 9.58 -7.97 22.25
CA PHE A 292 10.02 -6.59 22.49
C PHE A 292 9.45 -5.63 21.43
N TRP A 293 9.59 -5.98 20.15
CA TRP A 293 9.12 -5.10 19.08
C TRP A 293 7.58 -5.11 18.91
N MET A 294 6.91 -6.24 19.14
CA MET A 294 5.45 -6.28 19.17
C MET A 294 4.87 -5.41 20.29
N GLU A 295 5.47 -5.46 21.49
CA GLU A 295 5.12 -4.60 22.62
C GLU A 295 5.38 -3.11 22.34
N LYS A 296 6.43 -2.79 21.58
CA LYS A 296 6.66 -1.42 21.07
C LYS A 296 5.58 -0.93 20.12
N GLY A 297 4.79 -1.83 19.53
CA GLY A 297 3.60 -1.49 18.78
C GLY A 297 3.75 -1.56 17.27
N ILE A 298 4.79 -2.22 16.74
CA ILE A 298 4.88 -2.51 15.30
C ILE A 298 3.71 -3.39 14.83
N ASP A 299 3.49 -3.45 13.52
CA ASP A 299 2.37 -4.17 12.89
C ASP A 299 2.79 -5.47 12.19
N GLY A 300 4.07 -5.84 12.23
CA GLY A 300 4.54 -7.09 11.64
C GLY A 300 6.04 -7.17 11.42
N PHE A 301 6.47 -8.31 10.89
CA PHE A 301 7.85 -8.61 10.55
C PHE A 301 7.98 -9.10 9.10
N VAL A 302 9.05 -8.69 8.42
CA VAL A 302 9.62 -9.40 7.27
C VAL A 302 10.85 -10.14 7.78
N VAL A 303 10.81 -11.46 7.85
CA VAL A 303 11.97 -12.26 8.26
C VAL A 303 12.86 -12.53 7.04
N GLU A 304 14.09 -12.06 7.10
CA GLU A 304 15.07 -12.16 6.02
C GLU A 304 15.86 -13.47 6.03
N ASN A 305 16.54 -13.74 4.91
CA ASN A 305 17.48 -14.86 4.77
C ASN A 305 16.87 -16.25 5.04
N ALA A 306 15.54 -16.41 4.85
CA ALA A 306 14.85 -17.66 5.20
C ALA A 306 15.28 -18.88 4.38
N ALA A 307 15.96 -18.66 3.25
CA ALA A 307 16.58 -19.75 2.51
C ALA A 307 17.73 -20.42 3.30
N PHE A 308 18.34 -19.73 4.27
CA PHE A 308 19.59 -20.14 4.94
C PHE A 308 19.41 -20.67 6.36
N PHE A 309 18.21 -20.63 6.94
CA PHE A 309 18.00 -20.87 8.38
C PHE A 309 18.55 -22.19 8.95
N VAL A 310 18.49 -23.29 8.20
CA VAL A 310 18.94 -24.60 8.67
C VAL A 310 19.88 -25.23 7.65
N GLU A 311 21.15 -25.34 8.05
CA GLU A 311 22.20 -26.07 7.35
C GLU A 311 22.47 -27.38 8.11
N GLU A 312 22.13 -28.53 7.50
CA GLU A 312 22.36 -29.83 8.15
C GLU A 312 23.78 -30.35 7.90
N LYS A 313 24.30 -30.11 6.69
CA LYS A 313 25.67 -30.44 6.29
C LYS A 313 26.11 -29.49 5.17
N PRO A 314 27.23 -28.76 5.33
CA PRO A 314 27.83 -28.02 4.24
C PRO A 314 28.07 -28.94 3.04
N THR A 315 27.26 -28.82 1.99
CA THR A 315 27.38 -29.71 0.83
C THR A 315 28.35 -29.12 -0.18
N LYS A 316 29.43 -29.85 -0.53
CA LYS A 316 30.18 -29.58 -1.77
C LYS A 316 29.29 -29.95 -2.94
N THR A 317 28.74 -28.95 -3.63
CA THR A 317 27.86 -29.22 -4.76
C THR A 317 28.60 -29.91 -5.91
N LYS A 318 28.04 -31.01 -6.44
CA LYS A 318 28.60 -31.78 -7.59
C LYS A 318 28.25 -31.19 -8.97
N ALA A 319 27.57 -30.04 -9.02
CA ALA A 319 27.01 -29.47 -10.24
C ALA A 319 27.98 -28.51 -10.95
N VAL A 320 27.97 -28.53 -12.29
CA VAL A 320 28.83 -27.71 -13.16
C VAL A 320 28.04 -26.48 -13.65
N GLY A 321 28.55 -25.28 -13.40
CA GLY A 321 27.96 -23.99 -13.86
C GLY A 321 28.63 -22.76 -13.23
N ASP A 322 28.41 -21.55 -13.77
CA ASP A 322 28.93 -20.28 -13.20
C ASP A 322 28.30 -19.97 -11.81
N TRP A 323 27.06 -20.43 -11.59
CA TRP A 323 26.30 -20.34 -10.34
C TRP A 323 27.02 -20.97 -9.12
N PHE A 324 27.30 -22.28 -9.16
CA PHE A 324 27.97 -22.97 -8.05
C PHE A 324 29.48 -22.70 -7.97
N ARG A 325 30.09 -22.10 -9.01
CA ARG A 325 31.44 -21.54 -8.90
C ARG A 325 31.51 -20.35 -7.93
N ASN A 326 30.39 -19.64 -7.71
CA ASN A 326 30.32 -18.46 -6.86
C ASN A 326 29.74 -18.70 -5.45
N CYS A 327 28.88 -19.72 -5.23
CA CYS A 327 28.32 -20.06 -3.90
C CYS A 327 28.42 -21.57 -3.56
N PRO A 328 29.62 -22.18 -3.46
CA PRO A 328 29.75 -23.64 -3.56
C PRO A 328 29.34 -24.51 -2.36
N ASN A 329 28.99 -23.97 -1.16
CA ASN A 329 28.89 -24.81 0.05
C ASN A 329 27.78 -24.48 1.07
N SER A 330 26.68 -23.84 0.64
CA SER A 330 25.53 -23.59 1.52
C SER A 330 24.30 -24.37 1.05
N GLN A 331 23.70 -25.16 1.93
CA GLN A 331 22.37 -25.72 1.72
C GLN A 331 21.35 -24.59 1.81
N ILE A 332 20.55 -24.42 0.75
CA ILE A 332 19.44 -23.47 0.72
C ILE A 332 18.12 -24.22 0.69
N PHE A 333 17.06 -23.60 1.22
CA PHE A 333 15.70 -24.12 1.20
C PHE A 333 15.55 -25.52 1.83
N SER A 334 16.26 -25.75 2.94
CA SER A 334 16.06 -26.96 3.75
C SER A 334 14.60 -27.04 4.21
N PRO A 335 13.91 -28.19 4.08
CA PRO A 335 12.53 -28.36 4.58
C PRO A 335 12.35 -27.96 6.05
N ARG A 336 13.41 -28.04 6.86
CA ARG A 336 13.42 -27.66 8.28
C ARG A 336 13.38 -26.15 8.51
N ASN A 337 13.65 -25.32 7.49
CA ASN A 337 13.45 -23.88 7.58
C ASN A 337 11.98 -23.54 7.93
N VAL A 338 11.04 -24.39 7.50
CA VAL A 338 9.60 -24.25 7.84
C VAL A 338 9.37 -24.36 9.35
N ASP A 339 10.13 -25.21 10.06
CA ASP A 339 9.96 -25.42 11.50
C ASP A 339 10.44 -24.22 12.33
N VAL A 340 11.41 -23.45 11.82
CA VAL A 340 11.83 -22.17 12.42
C VAL A 340 10.68 -21.17 12.33
N LEU A 341 10.07 -21.00 11.15
CA LEU A 341 8.95 -20.09 10.96
C LEU A 341 7.70 -20.52 11.74
N LYS A 342 7.47 -21.82 11.94
CA LYS A 342 6.36 -22.30 12.79
C LYS A 342 6.50 -21.80 14.22
N GLN A 343 7.71 -21.79 14.78
CA GLN A 343 7.95 -21.30 16.13
C GLN A 343 7.72 -19.78 16.21
N ILE A 344 8.14 -19.03 15.19
CA ILE A 344 7.87 -17.58 15.10
C ILE A 344 6.37 -17.32 15.00
N ARG A 345 5.66 -18.05 14.13
CA ARG A 345 4.20 -17.97 13.98
C ARG A 345 3.48 -18.25 15.30
N GLN A 346 3.92 -19.25 16.06
CA GLN A 346 3.38 -19.55 17.39
C GLN A 346 3.53 -18.38 18.37
N ALA A 347 4.69 -17.72 18.40
CA ALA A 347 4.91 -16.56 19.25
C ALA A 347 3.97 -15.40 18.87
N ILE A 348 3.85 -15.11 17.58
CA ILE A 348 2.95 -14.06 17.06
C ILE A 348 1.48 -14.40 17.34
N ASP A 349 1.07 -15.66 17.18
CA ASP A 349 -0.29 -16.11 17.49
C ASP A 349 -0.61 -15.99 18.98
N GLY A 350 0.35 -16.29 19.86
CA GLY A 350 0.22 -16.05 21.30
C GLY A 350 -0.07 -14.59 21.60
N TYR A 351 0.74 -13.68 21.06
CA TYR A 351 0.55 -12.23 21.21
C TYR A 351 -0.81 -11.76 20.65
N ARG A 352 -1.23 -12.29 19.50
CA ARG A 352 -2.53 -12.00 18.89
C ARG A 352 -3.69 -12.47 19.77
N MET A 353 -3.60 -13.65 20.37
CA MET A 353 -4.64 -14.16 21.28
C MET A 353 -4.77 -13.30 22.54
N GLU A 354 -3.65 -12.77 23.05
CA GLU A 354 -3.62 -11.93 24.25
C GLU A 354 -4.14 -10.51 23.99
N THR A 355 -3.76 -9.91 22.85
CA THR A 355 -4.01 -8.49 22.57
C THR A 355 -5.13 -8.22 21.57
N GLY A 356 -5.51 -9.23 20.77
CA GLY A 356 -6.41 -9.09 19.63
C GLY A 356 -5.82 -8.33 18.44
N LYS A 357 -4.53 -7.95 18.48
CA LYS A 357 -3.86 -7.22 17.40
C LYS A 357 -3.35 -8.20 16.34
N ASP A 358 -3.74 -7.97 15.09
CA ASP A 358 -3.15 -8.69 13.95
C ASP A 358 -1.73 -8.21 13.71
N ILE A 359 -0.79 -9.15 13.60
CA ILE A 359 0.63 -8.93 13.33
C ILE A 359 0.98 -9.71 12.07
N LEU A 360 1.50 -9.01 11.06
CA LEU A 360 1.94 -9.62 9.80
C LEU A 360 3.20 -10.46 10.03
N LEU A 361 3.21 -11.69 9.56
CA LEU A 361 4.43 -12.47 9.35
C LEU A 361 4.68 -12.64 7.85
N ALA A 362 5.68 -11.91 7.35
CA ALA A 362 6.18 -12.05 5.98
C ALA A 362 7.57 -12.67 5.97
N VAL A 363 7.96 -13.29 4.86
CA VAL A 363 9.26 -13.93 4.72
C VAL A 363 9.91 -13.62 3.37
N ASN A 364 11.21 -13.34 3.40
CA ASN A 364 12.05 -13.15 2.22
C ASN A 364 13.19 -14.16 2.20
N SER A 365 13.64 -14.56 1.01
CA SER A 365 14.70 -15.57 0.88
C SER A 365 16.08 -15.05 1.28
N GLY A 366 16.28 -13.73 1.32
CA GLY A 366 17.60 -13.08 1.28
C GLY A 366 18.20 -13.12 -0.13
N ASP A 367 19.48 -12.77 -0.25
CA ASP A 367 20.19 -12.96 -1.52
C ASP A 367 20.32 -14.45 -1.76
N THR A 368 19.56 -15.02 -2.68
CA THR A 368 19.67 -16.43 -3.10
C THR A 368 20.22 -16.57 -4.51
N GLY A 369 20.67 -15.50 -5.15
CA GLY A 369 21.46 -15.58 -6.38
C GLY A 369 20.75 -16.10 -7.64
N CYS A 370 21.39 -15.98 -8.82
CA CYS A 370 20.85 -16.43 -10.12
C CYS A 370 20.95 -17.96 -10.24
N GLY A 371 19.92 -18.71 -9.84
CA GLY A 371 19.97 -20.17 -9.98
C GLY A 371 18.81 -20.95 -9.38
N ALA A 372 18.15 -20.41 -8.36
CA ALA A 372 16.94 -21.00 -7.77
C ALA A 372 15.67 -20.71 -8.60
N GLY A 373 15.83 -20.68 -9.93
CA GLY A 373 14.77 -20.52 -10.93
C GLY A 373 13.96 -21.75 -11.21
N GLU A 374 13.90 -22.66 -10.24
CA GLU A 374 13.01 -23.80 -10.35
C GLU A 374 11.60 -23.25 -10.28
N THR A 375 10.78 -23.64 -11.26
CA THR A 375 9.33 -23.47 -11.16
C THR A 375 8.79 -24.77 -10.57
N PRO A 376 7.98 -24.72 -9.51
CA PRO A 376 7.53 -23.52 -8.78
C PRO A 376 8.60 -22.92 -7.83
N ASP A 377 8.50 -21.61 -7.50
CA ASP A 377 9.45 -20.94 -6.58
C ASP A 377 9.52 -21.66 -5.23
N GLN A 378 10.73 -22.02 -4.80
CA GLN A 378 10.99 -22.78 -3.58
C GLN A 378 10.48 -22.07 -2.30
N MET A 379 10.31 -20.75 -2.33
CA MET A 379 9.71 -19.98 -1.22
C MET A 379 8.29 -20.45 -0.87
N LEU A 380 7.58 -21.12 -1.78
CA LEU A 380 6.26 -21.72 -1.53
C LEU A 380 6.23 -22.70 -0.36
N MET A 381 7.36 -23.28 0.03
CA MET A 381 7.43 -24.14 1.22
C MET A 381 6.96 -23.45 2.50
N PHE A 382 6.96 -22.12 2.54
CA PHE A 382 6.56 -21.32 3.69
C PHE A 382 5.09 -20.88 3.66
N SER A 383 4.37 -21.04 2.55
CA SER A 383 3.04 -20.43 2.33
C SER A 383 1.98 -20.89 3.33
N GLU A 384 2.12 -22.08 3.92
CA GLU A 384 1.19 -22.60 4.92
C GLU A 384 1.45 -22.09 6.35
N VAL A 385 2.59 -21.42 6.58
CA VAL A 385 3.01 -20.96 7.91
C VAL A 385 2.95 -19.43 8.04
N VAL A 386 3.26 -18.71 6.97
CA VAL A 386 3.35 -17.25 6.97
C VAL A 386 2.14 -16.61 6.31
N ASP A 387 1.91 -15.32 6.60
CA ASP A 387 0.84 -14.55 5.97
C ASP A 387 1.22 -14.11 4.55
N VAL A 388 2.51 -13.80 4.33
CA VAL A 388 3.04 -13.34 3.04
C VAL A 388 4.38 -14.00 2.72
N THR A 389 4.45 -14.66 1.58
CA THR A 389 5.69 -15.22 1.02
C THR A 389 6.17 -14.30 -0.10
N ILE A 390 7.28 -13.59 0.11
CA ILE A 390 7.85 -12.73 -0.95
C ILE A 390 8.48 -13.65 -2.00
N ILE A 391 7.84 -13.74 -3.17
CA ILE A 391 8.31 -14.55 -4.29
C ILE A 391 9.29 -13.76 -5.13
N ARG A 392 10.17 -14.46 -5.84
CA ARG A 392 11.26 -13.83 -6.59
C ARG A 392 10.99 -13.72 -8.07
N ASP A 393 9.89 -14.26 -8.57
CA ASP A 393 9.60 -14.31 -10.00
C ASP A 393 9.53 -12.93 -10.67
N PHE A 394 9.15 -11.88 -9.93
CA PHE A 394 9.10 -10.49 -10.41
C PHE A 394 10.42 -9.73 -10.22
N THR A 395 11.37 -10.31 -9.51
CA THR A 395 12.71 -9.74 -9.34
C THR A 395 13.62 -10.24 -10.45
N GLN A 396 14.48 -9.35 -10.95
CA GLN A 396 15.14 -9.60 -12.20
C GLN A 396 16.43 -10.45 -12.05
N TYR A 397 16.77 -11.24 -13.09
CA TYR A 397 17.85 -12.26 -13.12
C TYR A 397 17.69 -13.47 -12.20
N ARG A 398 16.51 -13.70 -11.64
CA ARG A 398 16.35 -14.71 -10.60
C ARG A 398 15.33 -15.74 -11.04
N GLY A 399 15.77 -16.52 -12.04
CA GLY A 399 15.18 -17.81 -12.31
C GLY A 399 15.16 -18.31 -13.75
N SER A 400 16.11 -17.87 -14.58
CA SER A 400 16.34 -18.43 -15.92
C SER A 400 17.74 -19.05 -15.97
N LYS A 401 17.86 -20.23 -16.58
CA LYS A 401 19.15 -20.89 -16.86
C LYS A 401 19.99 -20.12 -17.89
N SER A 402 19.42 -19.12 -18.55
CA SER A 402 20.09 -18.22 -19.50
C SER A 402 19.76 -16.76 -19.24
N ALA A 403 20.79 -15.93 -19.18
CA ALA A 403 20.66 -14.47 -19.31
C ALA A 403 20.19 -14.19 -20.75
N GLY A 404 18.87 -14.12 -20.97
CA GLY A 404 18.33 -14.00 -22.33
C GLY A 404 16.88 -14.45 -22.51
N SER A 405 16.36 -15.36 -21.68
CA SER A 405 14.95 -15.77 -21.76
C SER A 405 14.06 -14.83 -20.94
N TYR A 406 13.99 -13.57 -21.37
CA TYR A 406 13.30 -12.46 -20.69
C TYR A 406 11.76 -12.47 -20.90
N GLY A 407 11.12 -13.63 -20.79
CA GLY A 407 9.71 -13.79 -21.20
C GLY A 407 8.68 -14.10 -20.11
N SER A 408 9.02 -14.38 -18.84
CA SER A 408 8.16 -15.31 -18.07
C SER A 408 7.78 -14.99 -16.63
N ALA A 409 8.03 -13.80 -16.05
CA ALA A 409 7.56 -13.54 -14.67
C ALA A 409 6.04 -13.73 -14.56
N LEU A 410 5.29 -13.09 -15.46
CA LEU A 410 3.85 -13.28 -15.57
C LEU A 410 3.46 -14.66 -16.09
N GLU A 411 4.20 -15.24 -17.03
CA GLU A 411 3.90 -16.59 -17.53
C GLU A 411 3.98 -17.64 -16.42
N LYS A 412 5.06 -17.63 -15.63
CA LYS A 412 5.23 -18.45 -14.43
C LYS A 412 4.16 -18.13 -13.41
N TYR A 413 3.86 -16.85 -13.21
CA TYR A 413 2.83 -16.43 -12.28
C TYR A 413 1.46 -17.07 -12.60
N PHE A 414 1.10 -17.18 -13.89
CA PHE A 414 -0.14 -17.83 -14.32
C PHE A 414 -0.17 -19.34 -14.05
N GLU A 415 0.96 -20.00 -13.89
CA GLU A 415 1.06 -21.44 -13.59
C GLU A 415 0.76 -21.76 -12.11
N TYR A 416 0.87 -20.79 -11.19
CA TYR A 416 0.53 -21.02 -9.79
C TYR A 416 -0.98 -21.18 -9.58
N ASN A 417 -1.34 -21.89 -8.50
CA ASN A 417 -2.73 -21.98 -8.07
C ASN A 417 -3.21 -20.66 -7.43
N ASP A 418 -4.52 -20.44 -7.46
CA ASP A 418 -5.10 -19.18 -6.99
C ASP A 418 -5.00 -18.95 -5.48
N THR A 419 -4.95 -20.02 -4.69
CA THR A 419 -4.79 -19.92 -3.22
C THR A 419 -3.43 -19.34 -2.86
N ASP A 420 -2.36 -19.85 -3.46
CA ASP A 420 -0.98 -19.39 -3.21
C ASP A 420 -0.79 -17.94 -3.66
N LYS A 421 -1.36 -17.58 -4.83
CA LYS A 421 -1.32 -16.20 -5.34
C LYS A 421 -1.79 -15.17 -4.32
N THR A 422 -2.78 -15.51 -3.47
CA THR A 422 -3.28 -14.56 -2.44
C THR A 422 -2.30 -14.30 -1.30
N LYS A 423 -1.27 -15.13 -1.15
CA LYS A 423 -0.22 -15.01 -0.12
C LYS A 423 1.11 -14.52 -0.70
N PHE A 424 1.21 -14.31 -2.01
CA PHE A 424 2.45 -13.84 -2.62
C PHE A 424 2.71 -12.37 -2.32
N GLY A 425 3.86 -12.07 -1.75
CA GLY A 425 4.45 -10.73 -1.76
C GLY A 425 5.07 -10.50 -3.12
N LEU A 426 4.57 -9.50 -3.84
CA LEU A 426 4.95 -9.19 -5.21
C LEU A 426 5.80 -7.93 -5.22
N THR A 427 7.08 -8.06 -5.58
CA THR A 427 8.02 -6.94 -5.67
C THR A 427 9.01 -7.16 -6.80
N THR A 428 9.50 -6.06 -7.37
CA THR A 428 10.57 -6.07 -8.39
C THR A 428 11.97 -5.87 -7.81
N ALA A 429 12.06 -5.45 -6.54
CA ALA A 429 13.32 -5.27 -5.82
C ALA A 429 13.18 -5.56 -4.31
N THR A 430 14.29 -5.83 -3.65
CA THR A 430 14.38 -6.07 -2.19
C THR A 430 15.70 -5.51 -1.66
N LEU A 431 15.95 -5.61 -0.36
CA LEU A 431 17.23 -5.21 0.26
C LEU A 431 18.45 -5.86 -0.40
N SER A 432 18.30 -7.08 -0.90
CA SER A 432 19.39 -7.85 -1.49
C SER A 432 19.28 -8.02 -3.01
N MET A 433 18.27 -7.41 -3.63
CA MET A 433 17.95 -7.56 -5.05
C MET A 433 17.64 -6.18 -5.63
N PRO A 434 18.63 -5.51 -6.24
CA PRO A 434 18.49 -4.11 -6.60
C PRO A 434 17.47 -3.90 -7.73
N PRO A 435 16.93 -2.67 -7.87
CA PRO A 435 16.05 -2.29 -8.97
C PRO A 435 16.67 -2.51 -10.37
N TYR A 436 15.80 -2.72 -11.38
CA TYR A 436 16.17 -2.93 -12.78
C TYR A 436 15.24 -2.26 -13.81
N GLY A 437 14.51 -1.21 -13.48
CA GLY A 437 13.73 -0.48 -14.49
C GLY A 437 12.71 -1.33 -15.28
N ASP A 438 12.14 -2.37 -14.67
CA ASP A 438 11.17 -3.28 -15.28
C ASP A 438 9.73 -2.79 -15.02
N ILE A 439 9.33 -1.79 -15.79
CA ILE A 439 8.06 -1.10 -15.62
C ILE A 439 6.84 -2.01 -15.85
N MET A 440 6.96 -3.05 -16.70
CA MET A 440 5.87 -4.00 -16.94
C MET A 440 5.66 -4.90 -15.74
N ASN A 441 6.73 -5.47 -15.17
CA ASN A 441 6.61 -6.28 -13.97
C ASN A 441 6.19 -5.43 -12.76
N LEU A 442 6.64 -4.18 -12.66
CA LEU A 442 6.17 -3.24 -11.64
C LEU A 442 4.66 -2.97 -11.75
N ALA A 443 4.15 -2.72 -12.97
CA ALA A 443 2.71 -2.57 -13.17
C ALA A 443 1.95 -3.86 -12.84
N ALA A 444 2.52 -5.01 -13.22
CA ALA A 444 1.93 -6.31 -12.98
C ALA A 444 1.77 -6.63 -11.49
N THR A 445 2.72 -6.28 -10.62
CA THR A 445 2.61 -6.53 -9.17
C THR A 445 1.40 -5.85 -8.54
N LEU A 446 0.93 -4.73 -9.11
CA LEU A 446 -0.28 -4.00 -8.67
C LEU A 446 -1.58 -4.55 -9.27
N LEU A 447 -1.51 -5.28 -10.39
CA LEU A 447 -2.65 -5.67 -11.21
C LEU A 447 -3.01 -7.16 -11.14
N VAL A 448 -2.11 -8.03 -10.65
CA VAL A 448 -2.39 -9.45 -10.40
C VAL A 448 -2.75 -9.72 -8.93
N PRO A 449 -3.38 -10.86 -8.58
CA PRO A 449 -3.65 -11.20 -7.18
C PRO A 449 -2.38 -11.30 -6.32
N GLY A 450 -2.41 -10.79 -5.10
CA GLY A 450 -1.28 -10.88 -4.18
C GLY A 450 -1.14 -9.61 -3.36
N VAL A 451 -0.05 -9.54 -2.62
CA VAL A 451 0.33 -8.41 -1.76
C VAL A 451 1.37 -7.57 -2.49
N PRO A 452 1.00 -6.43 -3.08
CA PRO A 452 1.95 -5.55 -3.75
C PRO A 452 2.91 -4.90 -2.74
N ILE A 453 4.20 -5.05 -2.99
CA ILE A 453 5.28 -4.45 -2.23
C ILE A 453 6.12 -3.62 -3.21
N LEU A 454 6.09 -2.31 -3.04
CA LEU A 454 6.90 -1.36 -3.79
C LEU A 454 8.19 -1.11 -3.01
N TYR A 455 9.33 -1.46 -3.59
CA TYR A 455 10.62 -1.07 -3.02
C TYR A 455 10.95 0.36 -3.42
N TYR A 456 11.48 1.18 -2.51
CA TYR A 456 11.78 2.59 -2.81
C TYR A 456 12.69 2.71 -4.04
N THR A 457 12.51 3.80 -4.80
CA THR A 457 13.07 4.07 -6.14
C THR A 457 12.46 3.27 -7.30
N THR A 458 11.81 2.11 -7.07
CA THR A 458 11.17 1.38 -8.17
C THR A 458 10.00 2.16 -8.76
N GLU A 459 9.32 2.99 -7.95
CA GLU A 459 8.27 3.90 -8.42
C GLU A 459 8.77 4.96 -9.41
N LEU A 460 10.07 5.22 -9.39
CA LEU A 460 10.74 6.13 -10.32
C LEU A 460 11.29 5.38 -11.54
N ASN A 461 11.03 4.08 -11.66
CA ASN A 461 11.59 3.17 -12.64
C ASN A 461 13.13 3.09 -12.58
N ALA A 462 13.68 3.04 -11.36
CA ALA A 462 15.12 2.93 -11.14
C ALA A 462 15.72 1.74 -11.88
N ASP A 463 16.62 2.04 -12.82
CA ASP A 463 17.42 1.05 -13.53
C ASP A 463 18.79 0.86 -12.84
N ARG A 464 19.58 -0.08 -13.34
CA ARG A 464 20.88 -0.42 -12.78
C ARG A 464 21.84 0.74 -12.68
N ILE A 465 22.45 0.80 -11.52
CA ILE A 465 23.61 1.64 -11.24
C ILE A 465 24.86 0.79 -11.46
N SER A 466 25.87 1.38 -12.11
CA SER A 466 27.15 0.71 -12.31
C SER A 466 27.93 0.60 -10.99
N SER A 467 28.57 -0.54 -10.73
CA SER A 467 29.21 -0.80 -9.43
C SER A 467 30.42 0.09 -9.11
N ASP A 468 31.06 0.69 -10.13
CA ASP A 468 32.13 1.68 -9.98
C ASP A 468 31.63 3.06 -9.51
N LYS A 469 30.32 3.20 -9.33
CA LYS A 469 29.63 4.48 -9.09
C LYS A 469 28.95 4.55 -7.72
N ILE A 470 29.24 3.57 -6.86
CA ILE A 470 28.76 3.59 -5.48
C ILE A 470 29.31 4.86 -4.79
N PRO A 471 28.44 5.71 -4.21
CA PRO A 471 28.88 6.95 -3.60
C PRO A 471 29.86 6.71 -2.44
N THR A 472 31.00 7.40 -2.48
CA THR A 472 32.03 7.37 -1.42
C THR A 472 31.86 8.52 -0.43
N THR A 473 31.09 9.55 -0.79
CA THR A 473 30.98 10.83 -0.07
C THR A 473 29.59 11.08 0.53
N MET A 474 28.70 10.10 0.44
CA MET A 474 27.36 10.07 1.05
C MET A 474 26.97 8.61 1.27
N TYR A 475 25.91 8.33 2.03
CA TYR A 475 25.44 6.97 2.26
C TYR A 475 25.37 6.15 0.96
N PRO A 476 25.87 4.90 0.92
CA PRO A 476 26.41 4.11 2.04
C PRO A 476 27.93 4.27 2.29
N PHE A 477 28.57 5.35 1.80
CA PHE A 477 30.00 5.64 1.94
C PHE A 477 30.92 4.51 1.46
N ALA A 478 30.57 3.93 0.30
CA ALA A 478 31.25 2.79 -0.31
C ALA A 478 31.44 1.57 0.60
N LYS A 479 30.63 1.43 1.66
CA LYS A 479 30.52 0.16 2.39
C LYS A 479 29.97 -0.91 1.46
N SER A 480 30.37 -2.16 1.66
CA SER A 480 29.76 -3.31 1.01
C SER A 480 28.62 -3.87 1.87
N TYR A 481 27.65 -4.53 1.23
CA TYR A 481 26.63 -5.31 1.93
C TYR A 481 27.15 -6.73 2.13
N TYR A 482 27.17 -7.24 3.36
CA TYR A 482 27.70 -8.58 3.69
C TYR A 482 29.13 -8.87 3.19
N ASN A 483 29.96 -7.83 3.02
CA ASN A 483 31.32 -7.96 2.47
C ASN A 483 31.37 -8.62 1.08
N GLU A 484 30.28 -8.49 0.31
CA GLU A 484 30.18 -9.03 -1.04
C GLU A 484 31.12 -8.30 -2.01
N ARG A 485 31.43 -8.95 -3.14
CA ARG A 485 32.16 -8.29 -4.22
C ARG A 485 31.24 -7.28 -4.89
N LEU A 486 31.67 -6.03 -4.99
CA LEU A 486 30.95 -5.00 -5.73
C LEU A 486 30.83 -5.40 -7.20
N ASN A 487 29.62 -5.73 -7.63
CA ASN A 487 29.27 -6.11 -8.99
C ASN A 487 27.79 -5.81 -9.25
N TYR A 488 27.30 -6.13 -10.46
CA TYR A 488 25.91 -5.86 -10.88
C TYR A 488 24.81 -6.54 -10.04
N TYR A 489 25.15 -7.51 -9.20
CA TYR A 489 24.22 -8.23 -8.32
C TYR A 489 24.43 -7.89 -6.83
N SER A 490 25.25 -6.89 -6.54
CA SER A 490 25.57 -6.48 -5.18
C SER A 490 24.32 -5.93 -4.50
N GLY A 491 23.96 -6.48 -3.34
CA GLY A 491 22.87 -5.98 -2.49
C GLY A 491 23.04 -4.51 -2.11
N ILE A 492 24.28 -4.00 -2.02
CA ILE A 492 24.52 -2.57 -1.75
C ILE A 492 23.80 -1.63 -2.72
N LEU A 493 23.57 -2.05 -3.97
CA LEU A 493 22.88 -1.25 -4.98
C LEU A 493 21.40 -1.01 -4.63
N SER A 494 20.84 -1.78 -3.71
CA SER A 494 19.49 -1.58 -3.15
C SER A 494 19.44 -0.53 -2.03
N HIS A 495 20.59 0.01 -1.61
CA HIS A 495 20.74 0.93 -0.48
C HIS A 495 21.22 2.32 -0.93
N MET A 496 20.86 2.72 -2.15
CA MET A 496 21.30 3.98 -2.75
C MET A 496 20.40 5.15 -2.30
N PRO A 497 20.93 6.36 -2.10
CA PRO A 497 20.13 7.51 -1.66
C PRO A 497 18.92 7.81 -2.54
N MET A 498 17.78 8.11 -1.90
CA MET A 498 16.53 8.44 -2.58
C MET A 498 16.68 9.75 -3.39
N PRO A 499 16.40 9.74 -4.72
CA PRO A 499 16.60 10.90 -5.58
C PRO A 499 15.42 11.89 -5.50
N TRP A 500 15.29 12.62 -4.40
CA TRP A 500 14.21 13.61 -4.23
C TRP A 500 14.27 14.73 -5.27
N ASN A 501 15.46 15.24 -5.54
CA ASN A 501 15.72 16.28 -6.54
C ASN A 501 17.14 16.13 -7.13
N TYR A 502 17.41 16.84 -8.22
CA TYR A 502 18.63 16.62 -9.01
C TYR A 502 19.92 17.03 -8.27
N ASN A 503 19.86 18.07 -7.44
CA ASN A 503 21.02 18.59 -6.72
C ASN A 503 21.31 17.85 -5.39
N GLY A 504 20.47 16.90 -4.98
CA GLY A 504 20.62 16.13 -3.74
C GLY A 504 20.17 16.85 -2.47
N SER A 505 19.82 18.14 -2.54
CA SER A 505 19.38 18.92 -1.37
C SER A 505 18.09 18.39 -0.74
N GLY A 506 17.29 17.64 -1.50
CA GLY A 506 16.08 16.97 -0.99
C GLY A 506 16.39 15.71 -0.19
N PHE A 507 17.52 15.04 -0.45
CA PHE A 507 18.04 13.94 0.37
C PHE A 507 18.74 14.48 1.62
N SER A 508 19.68 15.42 1.46
CA SER A 508 20.38 16.08 2.57
C SER A 508 20.61 17.55 2.25
N ALA A 509 20.23 18.45 3.15
CA ALA A 509 20.38 19.89 2.97
C ALA A 509 21.85 20.36 2.91
N THR A 510 22.79 19.53 3.35
CA THR A 510 24.23 19.81 3.30
C THR A 510 24.84 19.69 1.92
N ILE A 511 24.18 18.99 0.99
CA ILE A 511 24.68 18.79 -0.36
C ILE A 511 24.56 20.11 -1.14
N LYS A 512 25.71 20.71 -1.44
CA LYS A 512 25.85 21.98 -2.19
C LYS A 512 26.77 21.86 -3.40
N ASP A 513 27.29 20.67 -3.65
CA ASP A 513 28.21 20.37 -4.76
C ASP A 513 27.60 19.35 -5.72
N SER A 514 28.37 18.92 -6.72
CA SER A 514 27.90 18.03 -7.77
C SER A 514 27.78 16.56 -7.36
N ARG A 515 28.16 16.15 -6.13
CA ARG A 515 28.30 14.74 -5.78
C ARG A 515 27.03 13.91 -6.04
N PHE A 516 25.87 14.51 -5.78
CA PHE A 516 24.59 13.82 -5.97
C PHE A 516 24.21 13.78 -7.44
N SER A 517 24.36 14.90 -8.17
CA SER A 517 24.11 14.93 -9.61
C SER A 517 25.07 14.02 -10.39
N ASP A 518 26.31 13.84 -9.92
CA ASP A 518 27.31 12.94 -10.49
C ASP A 518 26.90 11.47 -10.28
N PHE A 519 26.33 11.15 -9.11
CA PHE A 519 25.66 9.87 -8.83
C PHE A 519 24.43 9.66 -9.74
N LEU A 520 23.61 10.69 -9.94
CA LEU A 520 22.42 10.58 -10.78
C LEU A 520 22.72 10.44 -12.28
N ALA A 521 23.87 10.91 -12.74
CA ALA A 521 24.25 10.89 -14.15
C ALA A 521 24.22 9.46 -14.75
N ASP A 522 24.39 8.44 -13.92
CA ASP A 522 24.44 7.04 -14.33
C ASP A 522 23.06 6.40 -14.55
N PHE A 523 21.98 6.97 -14.02
CA PHE A 523 20.61 6.48 -14.30
C PHE A 523 20.17 6.75 -15.74
N LYS A 524 21.00 7.41 -16.57
CA LYS A 524 20.76 7.76 -17.99
C LYS A 524 19.44 8.51 -18.24
N GLN A 525 18.80 9.00 -17.18
CA GLN A 525 17.45 9.55 -17.16
C GLN A 525 17.45 10.80 -16.28
N LYS A 526 17.44 12.00 -16.89
CA LYS A 526 17.31 13.27 -16.15
C LYS A 526 15.97 13.37 -15.41
N ASP A 527 15.03 12.52 -15.78
CA ASP A 527 13.67 12.36 -15.29
C ASP A 527 13.54 11.43 -14.07
N PHE A 528 14.67 10.99 -13.51
CA PHE A 528 14.72 10.00 -12.42
C PHE A 528 14.54 10.57 -10.99
N THR A 529 14.09 11.83 -10.84
CA THR A 529 13.88 12.43 -9.51
C THR A 529 12.41 12.57 -9.17
N VAL A 530 12.06 12.54 -7.87
CA VAL A 530 10.68 12.76 -7.41
C VAL A 530 10.15 14.11 -7.88
N GLU A 531 10.96 15.16 -7.76
CA GLU A 531 10.65 16.51 -8.23
C GLU A 531 10.27 16.52 -9.72
N TYR A 532 11.09 15.91 -10.58
CA TYR A 532 10.79 15.83 -12.01
C TYR A 532 9.51 15.03 -12.27
N GLN A 533 9.35 13.88 -11.63
CA GLN A 533 8.22 12.99 -11.93
C GLN A 533 6.87 13.52 -11.47
N LEU A 534 6.88 14.41 -10.48
CA LEU A 534 5.69 15.09 -9.97
C LEU A 534 5.40 16.43 -10.64
N ALA A 535 6.31 16.98 -11.45
CA ALA A 535 6.06 18.25 -12.15
C ALA A 535 4.78 18.20 -13.00
N ASP A 536 3.97 19.26 -12.96
CA ASP A 536 2.62 19.29 -13.56
C ASP A 536 2.61 19.06 -15.08
N GLU A 537 3.69 19.41 -15.77
CA GLU A 537 3.88 19.17 -17.20
C GLU A 537 4.10 17.69 -17.55
N ASN A 538 4.50 16.87 -16.57
CA ASN A 538 4.88 15.48 -16.76
C ASN A 538 3.74 14.54 -16.38
N LEU A 539 2.78 14.37 -17.29
CA LEU A 539 1.57 13.57 -17.06
C LEU A 539 1.75 12.06 -17.22
N GLU A 540 2.81 11.62 -17.92
CA GLU A 540 3.05 10.20 -18.23
C GLU A 540 4.32 9.66 -17.55
N THR A 541 4.60 9.97 -16.29
CA THR A 541 5.82 9.48 -15.59
C THR A 541 5.61 8.10 -14.94
N PRO A 542 6.69 7.34 -14.64
CA PRO A 542 6.56 6.08 -13.91
C PRO A 542 5.84 6.25 -12.57
N LEU A 543 6.15 7.32 -11.84
CA LEU A 543 5.46 7.63 -10.60
C LEU A 543 3.96 7.84 -10.83
N ARG A 544 3.54 8.61 -11.85
CA ARG A 544 2.12 8.81 -12.17
C ARG A 544 1.40 7.49 -12.51
N LEU A 545 2.06 6.60 -13.26
CA LEU A 545 1.58 5.23 -13.50
C LEU A 545 1.34 4.50 -12.17
N VAL A 546 2.33 4.48 -11.28
CA VAL A 546 2.21 3.85 -9.95
C VAL A 546 1.06 4.46 -9.16
N GLN A 547 0.91 5.78 -9.11
CA GLN A 547 -0.20 6.46 -8.43
C GLN A 547 -1.57 5.97 -8.90
N GLN A 548 -1.73 5.87 -10.22
CA GLN A 548 -2.98 5.44 -10.85
C GLN A 548 -3.26 3.96 -10.58
N LEU A 549 -2.25 3.09 -10.69
CA LEU A 549 -2.40 1.67 -10.44
C LEU A 549 -2.62 1.35 -8.95
N VAL A 550 -1.97 2.06 -8.03
CA VAL A 550 -2.25 1.96 -6.58
C VAL A 550 -3.67 2.42 -6.27
N SER A 551 -4.17 3.47 -6.94
CA SER A 551 -5.56 3.89 -6.80
C SER A 551 -6.53 2.82 -7.31
N LEU A 552 -6.23 2.19 -8.45
CA LEU A 552 -7.03 1.11 -9.01
C LEU A 552 -7.02 -0.14 -8.11
N HIS A 553 -5.88 -0.44 -7.47
CA HIS A 553 -5.75 -1.57 -6.55
C HIS A 553 -6.72 -1.50 -5.35
N LYS A 554 -7.25 -0.31 -5.02
CA LYS A 554 -8.27 -0.15 -3.97
C LYS A 554 -9.63 -0.73 -4.35
N ASP A 555 -9.85 -1.04 -5.63
CA ASP A 555 -11.07 -1.71 -6.05
C ASP A 555 -11.08 -3.18 -5.54
N PRO A 556 -12.19 -3.64 -4.94
CA PRO A 556 -12.41 -5.03 -4.51
C PRO A 556 -11.88 -6.12 -5.44
N VAL A 557 -12.05 -5.93 -6.75
CA VAL A 557 -11.64 -6.91 -7.75
C VAL A 557 -10.12 -7.08 -7.79
N PHE A 558 -9.36 -6.02 -7.55
CA PHE A 558 -7.90 -6.09 -7.51
C PHE A 558 -7.37 -6.60 -6.16
N GLN A 559 -8.08 -6.33 -5.05
CA GLN A 559 -7.72 -6.79 -3.70
C GLN A 559 -7.91 -8.30 -3.48
N TRP A 560 -9.00 -8.90 -3.97
CA TRP A 560 -9.27 -10.34 -3.75
C TRP A 560 -9.94 -11.07 -4.91
N GLY A 561 -10.15 -10.42 -6.05
CA GLY A 561 -10.71 -11.08 -7.23
C GLY A 561 -9.76 -12.11 -7.84
N THR A 562 -10.33 -13.12 -8.49
CA THR A 562 -9.60 -14.16 -9.23
C THR A 562 -8.99 -13.60 -10.51
N ILE A 563 -8.10 -14.38 -11.14
CA ILE A 563 -7.42 -14.04 -12.39
C ILE A 563 -7.59 -15.15 -13.42
N GLU A 564 -7.78 -14.79 -14.68
CA GLU A 564 -7.85 -15.76 -15.78
C GLU A 564 -7.10 -15.20 -16.99
N GLN A 565 -6.05 -15.89 -17.44
CA GLN A 565 -5.29 -15.50 -18.62
C GLN A 565 -6.10 -15.77 -19.89
N ILE A 566 -6.09 -14.81 -20.81
CA ILE A 566 -6.73 -14.93 -22.12
C ILE A 566 -5.66 -15.02 -23.20
N LYS A 567 -5.70 -16.10 -23.97
CA LYS A 567 -4.90 -16.25 -25.18
C LYS A 567 -5.78 -15.96 -26.39
N LEU A 568 -5.47 -14.91 -27.13
CA LEU A 568 -6.22 -14.53 -28.33
C LEU A 568 -5.43 -14.88 -29.58
N ASP A 569 -6.11 -15.47 -30.56
CA ASP A 569 -5.54 -15.74 -31.88
C ASP A 569 -5.14 -14.46 -32.63
N GLN A 570 -5.76 -13.32 -32.27
CA GLN A 570 -5.43 -11.98 -32.78
C GLN A 570 -3.95 -11.60 -32.58
N PHE A 571 -3.23 -12.28 -31.67
CA PHE A 571 -1.83 -12.00 -31.38
C PHE A 571 -0.84 -12.89 -32.14
N GLN A 572 -1.31 -13.85 -32.94
CA GLN A 572 -0.42 -14.71 -33.72
C GLN A 572 0.35 -13.88 -34.78
N GLY A 573 1.68 -13.91 -34.71
CA GLY A 573 2.55 -13.23 -35.68
C GLY A 573 2.83 -11.75 -35.38
N ILE A 574 2.34 -11.22 -34.25
CA ILE A 574 2.66 -9.86 -33.81
C ILE A 574 4.01 -9.86 -33.08
N SER A 575 4.84 -8.86 -33.37
CA SER A 575 6.11 -8.64 -32.67
C SER A 575 5.88 -7.84 -31.38
N GLY A 576 6.54 -8.25 -30.29
CA GLY A 576 6.42 -7.65 -28.96
C GLY A 576 5.84 -8.62 -27.93
N THR A 577 5.72 -8.16 -26.69
CA THR A 577 5.12 -8.91 -25.59
C THR A 577 3.76 -8.35 -25.24
N ILE A 578 2.74 -9.21 -25.14
CA ILE A 578 1.40 -8.85 -24.72
C ILE A 578 0.85 -9.87 -23.73
N TYR A 579 0.31 -9.37 -22.63
CA TYR A 579 -0.46 -10.16 -21.67
C TYR A 579 -1.88 -9.61 -21.58
N VAL A 580 -2.85 -10.51 -21.74
CA VAL A 580 -4.26 -10.19 -21.53
C VAL A 580 -4.82 -11.14 -20.48
N PHE A 581 -5.45 -10.60 -19.46
CA PHE A 581 -6.11 -11.39 -18.43
C PHE A 581 -7.32 -10.67 -17.87
N THR A 582 -8.23 -11.43 -17.27
CA THR A 582 -9.38 -10.85 -16.55
C THR A 582 -9.17 -10.90 -15.05
N ARG A 583 -9.74 -9.91 -14.36
CA ARG A 583 -9.92 -9.90 -12.90
C ARG A 583 -11.41 -9.93 -12.60
N LYS A 584 -11.84 -10.85 -11.72
CA LYS A 584 -13.26 -11.10 -11.42
C LYS A 584 -13.48 -11.24 -9.91
N ALA A 585 -14.51 -10.58 -9.38
CA ALA A 585 -15.00 -10.82 -8.03
C ALA A 585 -16.53 -10.90 -8.04
N GLU A 586 -17.10 -11.76 -7.19
CA GLU A 586 -18.54 -11.99 -7.16
C GLU A 586 -19.32 -10.70 -6.84
N GLY A 587 -20.23 -10.33 -7.74
CA GLY A 587 -21.07 -9.14 -7.62
C GLY A 587 -20.37 -7.81 -7.90
N PHE A 588 -19.16 -7.85 -8.48
CA PHE A 588 -18.43 -6.70 -9.01
C PHE A 588 -18.26 -6.79 -10.53
N PRO A 589 -17.97 -5.68 -11.23
CA PRO A 589 -17.61 -5.69 -12.64
C PRO A 589 -16.41 -6.61 -12.93
N THR A 590 -16.41 -7.22 -14.12
CA THR A 590 -15.19 -7.88 -14.62
C THR A 590 -14.28 -6.83 -15.24
N PHE A 591 -13.00 -6.87 -14.90
CA PHE A 591 -11.98 -6.04 -15.56
C PHE A 591 -11.13 -6.90 -16.49
N ILE A 592 -10.81 -6.37 -17.66
CA ILE A 592 -9.78 -6.88 -18.57
C ILE A 592 -8.54 -6.02 -18.37
N VAL A 593 -7.40 -6.66 -18.14
CA VAL A 593 -6.10 -6.02 -18.05
C VAL A 593 -5.29 -6.42 -19.27
N ILE A 594 -4.69 -5.43 -19.93
CA ILE A 594 -3.83 -5.61 -21.10
C ILE A 594 -2.50 -4.94 -20.78
N LEU A 595 -1.41 -5.69 -20.83
CA LEU A 595 -0.05 -5.20 -20.66
C LEU A 595 0.70 -5.42 -21.97
N THR A 596 1.35 -4.38 -22.50
CA THR A 596 2.09 -4.44 -23.77
C THR A 596 3.49 -3.89 -23.59
N MET A 597 4.50 -4.56 -24.15
CA MET A 597 5.90 -4.14 -24.18
C MET A 597 6.49 -4.36 -25.60
N ASP A 598 7.23 -3.38 -26.12
CA ASP A 598 7.87 -3.43 -27.45
C ASP A 598 6.89 -3.86 -28.56
N PHE A 599 5.65 -3.39 -28.46
CA PHE A 599 4.51 -3.91 -29.20
C PHE A 599 4.13 -2.99 -30.37
N GLN A 600 3.75 -3.57 -31.51
CA GLN A 600 3.27 -2.80 -32.65
C GLN A 600 1.83 -2.33 -32.45
N GLU A 601 1.51 -1.13 -32.96
CA GLU A 601 0.15 -0.59 -32.88
C GLU A 601 -0.87 -1.53 -33.49
N MET A 602 -1.96 -1.79 -32.76
CA MET A 602 -3.08 -2.56 -33.27
C MET A 602 -4.37 -2.10 -32.62
N THR A 603 -5.51 -2.47 -33.20
CA THR A 603 -6.80 -2.36 -32.54
C THR A 603 -7.24 -3.73 -32.05
N LEU A 604 -7.55 -3.83 -30.76
CA LEU A 604 -8.00 -5.07 -30.15
C LEU A 604 -9.54 -5.06 -30.05
N ASN A 605 -10.18 -6.06 -30.67
CA ASN A 605 -11.62 -6.26 -30.53
C ASN A 605 -11.93 -7.08 -29.26
N LEU A 606 -12.70 -6.49 -28.35
CA LEU A 606 -13.04 -7.06 -27.04
C LEU A 606 -14.37 -7.80 -27.02
N THR A 607 -15.08 -7.90 -28.15
CA THR A 607 -16.40 -8.57 -28.23
C THR A 607 -16.32 -10.05 -27.86
N THR A 608 -15.19 -10.70 -28.16
CA THR A 608 -14.95 -12.10 -27.77
C THR A 608 -14.80 -12.29 -26.26
N ILE A 609 -14.32 -11.25 -25.55
CA ILE A 609 -14.10 -11.27 -24.10
C ILE A 609 -15.37 -10.79 -23.37
N CYS A 610 -16.05 -9.78 -23.92
CA CYS A 610 -17.25 -9.16 -23.35
C CYS A 610 -18.42 -9.19 -24.35
N PRO A 611 -19.04 -10.37 -24.54
CA PRO A 611 -20.00 -10.59 -25.62
C PRO A 611 -21.36 -9.90 -25.40
N SER A 612 -21.70 -9.52 -24.17
CA SER A 612 -23.04 -9.03 -23.81
C SER A 612 -23.06 -7.58 -23.34
N VAL A 613 -21.93 -6.89 -23.32
CA VAL A 613 -21.77 -5.57 -22.71
C VAL A 613 -20.78 -4.75 -23.52
N ILE A 614 -21.05 -3.46 -23.71
CA ILE A 614 -20.09 -2.53 -24.33
C ILE A 614 -19.02 -2.18 -23.28
N PRO A 615 -17.75 -2.54 -23.49
CA PRO A 615 -16.68 -2.31 -22.54
C PRO A 615 -16.38 -0.82 -22.37
N ARG A 616 -15.83 -0.43 -21.21
CA ARG A 616 -15.45 0.95 -20.89
C ARG A 616 -13.99 1.02 -20.46
N LEU A 617 -13.25 2.00 -20.97
CA LEU A 617 -11.88 2.22 -20.53
C LEU A 617 -11.85 2.75 -19.10
N ILE A 618 -11.07 2.14 -18.22
CA ILE A 618 -10.85 2.56 -16.83
C ILE A 618 -9.46 3.19 -16.69
N TYR A 619 -8.50 2.66 -17.46
CA TYR A 619 -7.12 3.10 -17.46
C TYR A 619 -6.47 2.81 -18.82
N PRO A 620 -5.57 3.66 -19.34
CA PRO A 620 -5.18 4.97 -18.81
C PRO A 620 -6.16 6.07 -19.21
N PRO A 621 -6.20 7.21 -18.49
CA PRO A 621 -6.89 8.38 -18.99
C PRO A 621 -6.17 8.96 -20.21
N SER A 622 -6.88 9.09 -21.34
CA SER A 622 -6.36 9.73 -22.55
C SER A 622 -7.33 10.81 -23.04
N LYS A 623 -6.80 11.84 -23.71
CA LYS A 623 -7.63 12.85 -24.40
C LYS A 623 -8.45 12.23 -25.53
N ASN A 624 -7.90 11.21 -26.19
CA ASN A 624 -8.52 10.54 -27.33
C ASN A 624 -9.42 9.37 -26.89
N LEU A 625 -9.12 8.77 -25.74
CA LEU A 625 -9.95 7.74 -25.10
C LEU A 625 -10.26 8.14 -23.66
N PRO A 626 -11.38 8.84 -23.43
CA PRO A 626 -11.78 9.23 -22.09
C PRO A 626 -12.22 8.03 -21.26
N VAL A 627 -11.92 8.09 -19.96
CA VAL A 627 -12.26 7.05 -18.98
C VAL A 627 -13.77 7.00 -18.74
N ASP A 628 -14.29 5.83 -18.40
CA ASP A 628 -15.69 5.52 -18.09
C ASP A 628 -16.70 5.74 -19.24
N ILE A 629 -16.19 5.94 -20.46
CA ILE A 629 -16.99 6.06 -21.68
C ILE A 629 -17.00 4.72 -22.43
N PRO A 630 -18.17 4.27 -22.94
CA PRO A 630 -18.27 3.07 -23.76
C PRO A 630 -17.36 3.12 -24.98
N LEU A 631 -16.57 2.05 -25.19
CA LEU A 631 -15.66 1.91 -26.31
C LEU A 631 -16.46 1.75 -27.62
N PRO A 632 -16.16 2.54 -28.67
CA PRO A 632 -16.80 2.39 -29.97
C PRO A 632 -16.52 0.99 -30.51
N ASN A 633 -17.55 0.31 -31.02
CA ASN A 633 -17.46 -1.05 -31.58
C ASN A 633 -16.84 -2.11 -30.65
N SER A 634 -16.76 -1.85 -29.33
CA SER A 634 -16.03 -2.68 -28.37
C SER A 634 -14.55 -2.87 -28.72
N GLU A 635 -13.94 -1.85 -29.32
CA GLU A 635 -12.55 -1.86 -29.79
C GLU A 635 -11.69 -0.89 -28.98
N ILE A 636 -10.44 -1.30 -28.70
CA ILE A 636 -9.44 -0.45 -28.06
C ILE A 636 -8.18 -0.36 -28.93
N PRO A 637 -7.73 0.85 -29.31
CA PRO A 637 -6.45 1.04 -29.96
C PRO A 637 -5.34 0.87 -28.92
N LEU A 638 -4.44 -0.08 -29.18
CA LEU A 638 -3.22 -0.29 -28.42
C LEU A 638 -2.13 0.54 -29.12
N GLU A 639 -1.80 1.68 -28.53
CA GLU A 639 -0.82 2.62 -29.06
C GLU A 639 0.61 2.19 -28.69
N ASN A 640 1.56 2.43 -29.60
CA ASN A 640 2.98 2.32 -29.34
C ASN A 640 3.54 3.71 -29.06
N THR A 641 4.30 3.86 -27.98
CA THR A 641 4.83 5.16 -27.57
C THR A 641 6.30 5.06 -27.23
N ASP A 642 6.97 6.20 -27.13
CA ASP A 642 8.43 6.31 -26.91
C ASP A 642 8.96 5.54 -25.69
N ARG A 643 8.08 5.11 -24.77
CA ARG A 643 8.43 4.36 -23.55
C ARG A 643 8.30 2.84 -23.68
N ASN A 644 7.91 2.33 -24.85
CA ASN A 644 7.75 0.92 -25.19
C ASN A 644 6.76 0.09 -24.33
N PHE A 645 6.34 0.55 -23.14
CA PHE A 645 5.36 -0.09 -22.27
C PHE A 645 4.03 0.67 -22.19
N ARG A 646 2.92 -0.06 -22.22
CA ARG A 646 1.58 0.44 -21.87
C ARG A 646 0.81 -0.60 -21.06
N SER A 647 -0.09 -0.10 -20.20
CA SER A 647 -1.10 -0.92 -19.55
C SER A 647 -2.48 -0.32 -19.80
N TYR A 648 -3.47 -1.18 -19.99
CA TYR A 648 -4.86 -0.80 -20.15
C TYR A 648 -5.73 -1.62 -19.21
N VAL A 649 -6.72 -0.99 -18.60
CA VAL A 649 -7.74 -1.65 -17.79
C VAL A 649 -9.09 -1.26 -18.32
N VAL A 650 -9.90 -2.25 -18.66
CA VAL A 650 -11.19 -2.08 -19.31
C VAL A 650 -12.24 -2.80 -18.47
N SER A 651 -13.34 -2.13 -18.14
CA SER A 651 -14.45 -2.74 -17.41
C SER A 651 -15.50 -3.29 -18.36
N CYS A 652 -15.98 -4.50 -18.07
CA CYS A 652 -17.14 -5.10 -18.70
C CYS A 652 -18.29 -5.13 -17.70
N ALA A 653 -18.88 -3.95 -17.49
CA ALA A 653 -20.03 -3.73 -16.62
C ALA A 653 -21.27 -3.37 -17.45
N ALA A 654 -22.36 -4.13 -17.26
CA ALA A 654 -23.65 -3.90 -17.90
C ALA A 654 -24.32 -2.60 -17.43
#